data_AF-A0A935KA24-F1
#
_entry.id   AF-A0A935KA24-F1
#
_cell.length_a   1.000
_cell.length_b   1.000
_cell.length_c   1.000
_cell.angle_alpha   90.00
_cell.angle_beta   90.00
_cell.angle_gamma   90.00
#
_symmetry.space_group_name_H-M   'P 1'
#
loop_
_entity.id
_entity.type
_entity.pdbx_description
1 polymer ?
#
loop_
_entity_poly.entity_id
_entity_poly.type
_entity_poly.pdbx_seq_one_letter_code
_entity_poly.pdbx_strand_id
1 'polypeptide(L)'
;MPALPMMSMVDRLVAASEALPNTTVSTLRDVQVHRWLPFSGEVQRLRTEVSGTGAERKVTLLAWRESPNSALSRFEPVASGTVVLGAAQAQPQPFAALTDLIDVADPYSSGALFHGPAFQYLTSLKIGANGSSAILQADKGSVPRGSLNQGLLDAATHGLPHDELSRWSDRIPGDVVGYPYRIKQLNRYAALPDHGQLRIEARFAGFDGEDRFPMLDIQVIQDDKVLLDFRLVEVLLPRGPIGSAPREQRRSFLRDHQYVPDIALSSFDGTTSRLSAQVMRQSDWLPGNVAAIYNVAPEKRSDLLAEVAQKEHVARRAFVHPSTITIVAEGATAAIRPLRLHQLTVTRDSDEVQVADASPPVQNLGIVRNYWEKHFNVGEWPVEDIYYGLVERFVGDVVLADPAAFAQVQGRSCLYLANHQVGIESLLFSLIISALSKTPTVTLAKAEHRSSWLGKLIAHNFSYPGVVDPGVITFFDRDDKESLLRIVGELGQAMKQGGKSVMVHVEGTRSLACRTPVIKMSSTFIDMALAIGAPIIPVRLVGGLPVTPLEQRTEFPFGFGRQDYWLGKPLLPEELAKLPLKERKERVIAAMNALGPDLSRETPLPGDERFSAEVAAWHASTGACEEDAVLFKTLAEQQNPGAEIKALIAGARSGELTVTADPRSQWLGQLAKRLFGPKGPAVKGLL
;
A
#
# COMPACT_ATOMS: atom_id res chain seq x y z
N MET A 1 0.43 -15.32 4.72
CA MET A 1 -0.78 -15.50 5.56
C MET A 1 -0.43 -16.37 6.77
N PRO A 2 -0.82 -16.02 8.01
CA PRO A 2 -0.61 -16.89 9.17
C PRO A 2 -1.45 -18.17 9.08
N ALA A 3 -0.95 -19.29 9.58
CA ALA A 3 -1.68 -20.56 9.69
C ALA A 3 -1.40 -21.22 11.04
N LEU A 4 -2.34 -22.05 11.51
CA LEU A 4 -2.15 -22.81 12.74
C LEU A 4 -1.05 -23.86 12.51
N PRO A 5 0.03 -23.86 13.30
CA PRO A 5 1.08 -24.86 13.13
C PRO A 5 0.58 -26.28 13.40
N MET A 6 1.15 -27.26 12.71
CA MET A 6 0.77 -28.67 12.89
C MET A 6 0.92 -29.11 14.35
N MET A 7 1.97 -28.66 15.04
CA MET A 7 2.22 -29.03 16.43
C MET A 7 1.20 -28.42 17.40
N SER A 8 0.59 -27.28 17.06
CA SER A 8 -0.58 -26.76 17.76
C SER A 8 -1.85 -27.59 17.53
N MET A 9 -1.96 -28.28 16.39
CA MET A 9 -3.04 -29.26 16.16
C MET A 9 -2.81 -30.53 16.98
N VAL A 10 -1.56 -31.03 17.01
CA VAL A 10 -1.14 -32.18 17.84
C VAL A 10 -1.45 -31.95 19.31
N ASP A 11 -1.08 -30.77 19.83
CA ASP A 11 -1.39 -30.35 21.21
C ASP A 11 -2.89 -30.44 21.53
N ARG A 12 -3.76 -30.01 20.60
CA ARG A 12 -5.23 -30.05 20.76
C ARG A 12 -5.79 -31.47 20.75
N LEU A 13 -5.20 -32.39 19.99
CA LEU A 13 -5.59 -33.80 20.02
C LEU A 13 -5.28 -34.43 21.39
N VAL A 14 -4.12 -34.08 21.96
CA VAL A 14 -3.75 -34.52 23.32
C VAL A 14 -4.66 -33.87 24.37
N ALA A 15 -4.84 -32.56 24.33
CA ALA A 15 -5.64 -31.83 25.30
C ALA A 15 -7.08 -32.37 25.39
N ALA A 16 -7.71 -32.66 24.26
CA ALA A 16 -9.06 -33.23 24.24
C ALA A 16 -9.11 -34.64 24.84
N SER A 17 -8.05 -35.42 24.65
CA SER A 17 -7.95 -36.77 25.20
C SER A 17 -7.74 -36.73 26.71
N GLU A 18 -6.84 -35.88 27.19
CA GLU A 18 -6.48 -35.72 28.62
C GLU A 18 -7.56 -34.97 29.44
N ALA A 19 -8.48 -34.27 28.78
CA ALA A 19 -9.68 -33.74 29.43
C ALA A 19 -10.63 -34.83 29.95
N LEU A 20 -10.43 -36.09 29.53
CA LEU A 20 -11.22 -37.23 30.00
C LEU A 20 -10.65 -37.75 31.32
N PRO A 21 -11.50 -38.13 32.31
CA PRO A 21 -11.02 -38.54 33.63
C PRO A 21 -10.00 -39.69 33.60
N ASN A 22 -8.94 -39.57 34.40
CA ASN A 22 -7.89 -40.59 34.56
C ASN A 22 -7.20 -41.01 33.25
N THR A 23 -7.03 -40.07 32.32
CA THR A 23 -6.34 -40.31 31.06
C THR A 23 -5.07 -39.47 30.97
N THR A 24 -3.98 -40.11 30.55
CA THR A 24 -2.69 -39.49 30.31
C THR A 24 -2.17 -40.07 29.01
N VAL A 25 -1.89 -39.22 28.02
CA VAL A 25 -1.45 -39.68 26.70
C VAL A 25 0.04 -40.00 26.74
N SER A 26 0.44 -41.24 26.48
CA SER A 26 1.85 -41.63 26.42
C SER A 26 2.40 -41.61 25.00
N THR A 27 1.56 -41.89 24.00
CA THR A 27 1.95 -41.94 22.59
C THR A 27 0.85 -41.37 21.69
N LEU A 28 1.25 -40.72 20.59
CA LEU A 28 0.38 -40.45 19.44
C LEU A 28 0.88 -41.25 18.23
N ARG A 29 -0.04 -41.78 17.45
CA ARG A 29 0.24 -42.52 16.21
C ARG A 29 -0.58 -41.97 15.05
N ASP A 30 0.04 -42.01 13.87
CA ASP A 30 -0.59 -41.71 12.59
C ASP A 30 -1.40 -40.39 12.59
N VAL A 31 -0.83 -39.34 13.18
CA VAL A 31 -1.45 -38.02 13.16
C VAL A 31 -1.32 -37.45 11.75
N GLN A 32 -2.44 -37.33 11.05
CA GLN A 32 -2.55 -36.78 9.70
C GLN A 32 -3.11 -35.36 9.74
N VAL A 33 -2.48 -34.43 9.03
CA VAL A 33 -3.09 -33.13 8.69
C VAL A 33 -3.86 -33.28 7.38
N HIS A 34 -5.16 -32.97 7.40
CA HIS A 34 -6.04 -33.10 6.23
C HIS A 34 -6.10 -31.83 5.39
N ARG A 35 -5.89 -30.68 6.02
CA ARG A 35 -5.86 -29.37 5.36
C ARG A 35 -5.16 -28.32 6.21
N TRP A 36 -4.67 -27.28 5.55
CA TRP A 36 -4.21 -26.06 6.20
C TRP A 36 -5.34 -25.38 6.97
N LEU A 37 -5.01 -24.76 8.10
CA LEU A 37 -5.91 -23.90 8.86
C LEU A 37 -5.36 -22.46 8.88
N PRO A 38 -5.56 -21.69 7.79
CA PRO A 38 -5.11 -20.30 7.73
C PRO A 38 -5.98 -19.36 8.57
N PHE A 39 -5.37 -18.27 9.03
CA PHE A 39 -6.07 -17.15 9.67
C PHE A 39 -6.13 -15.98 8.70
N SER A 40 -7.26 -15.83 8.01
CA SER A 40 -7.53 -14.72 7.09
C SER A 40 -8.12 -13.48 7.79
N GLY A 41 -7.91 -13.34 9.10
CA GLY A 41 -8.46 -12.25 9.93
C GLY A 41 -9.75 -12.61 10.70
N GLU A 42 -10.31 -13.80 10.47
CA GLU A 42 -11.51 -14.28 11.16
C GLU A 42 -11.17 -15.29 12.27
N VAL A 43 -12.03 -15.33 13.30
CA VAL A 43 -11.92 -16.29 14.40
C VAL A 43 -12.23 -17.70 13.88
N GLN A 44 -11.27 -18.61 14.03
CA GLN A 44 -11.47 -20.02 13.72
C GLN A 44 -12.19 -20.73 14.88
N ARG A 45 -13.35 -21.33 14.60
CA ARG A 45 -14.07 -22.17 15.56
C ARG A 45 -13.60 -23.61 15.43
N LEU A 46 -13.06 -24.14 16.51
CA LEU A 46 -12.50 -25.49 16.55
C LEU A 46 -13.30 -26.39 17.50
N ARG A 47 -13.36 -27.68 17.16
CA ARG A 47 -13.90 -28.73 18.01
C ARG A 47 -13.00 -29.95 17.89
N THR A 48 -12.71 -30.63 18.99
CA THR A 48 -12.01 -31.91 18.95
C THR A 48 -12.94 -33.01 19.44
N GLU A 49 -12.99 -34.10 18.69
CA GLU A 49 -13.79 -35.28 19.03
C GLU A 49 -12.86 -36.44 19.40
N VAL A 50 -13.19 -37.13 20.50
CA VAL A 50 -12.50 -38.34 20.95
C VAL A 50 -13.50 -39.50 20.85
N SER A 51 -13.09 -40.60 20.23
CA SER A 51 -13.95 -41.77 20.02
C SER A 51 -13.21 -43.08 20.29
N GLY A 52 -13.98 -44.13 20.58
CA GLY A 52 -13.48 -45.44 20.97
C GLY A 52 -13.43 -45.65 22.49
N THR A 53 -13.08 -46.88 22.90
CA THR A 53 -12.96 -47.29 24.30
C THR A 53 -11.60 -47.98 24.52
N GLY A 54 -11.15 -48.03 25.78
CA GLY A 54 -9.87 -48.66 26.13
C GLY A 54 -8.68 -47.70 26.09
N ALA A 55 -7.48 -48.28 25.98
CA ALA A 55 -6.20 -47.59 26.05
C ALA A 55 -5.83 -46.88 24.74
N GLU A 56 -6.40 -47.28 23.60
CA GLU A 56 -6.21 -46.57 22.33
C GLU A 56 -7.51 -45.85 21.94
N ARG A 57 -7.40 -44.57 21.58
CA ARG A 57 -8.57 -43.76 21.17
C ARG A 57 -8.29 -43.01 19.89
N LYS A 58 -9.31 -42.88 19.04
CA LYS A 58 -9.25 -42.05 17.84
C LYS A 58 -9.60 -40.62 18.21
N VAL A 59 -8.86 -39.68 17.66
CA VAL A 59 -9.02 -38.26 17.97
C VAL A 59 -9.02 -37.45 16.67
N THR A 60 -9.99 -36.56 16.53
CA THR A 60 -10.15 -35.74 15.32
C THR A 60 -10.36 -34.28 15.71
N LEU A 61 -9.48 -33.41 15.23
CA LEU A 61 -9.66 -31.97 15.27
C LEU A 61 -10.48 -31.55 14.05
N LEU A 62 -11.51 -30.74 14.30
CA LEU A 62 -12.44 -30.21 13.33
C LEU A 62 -12.39 -28.68 13.37
N ALA A 63 -12.55 -28.05 12.21
CA ALA A 63 -12.76 -26.61 12.11
C ALA A 63 -14.09 -26.31 11.43
N TRP A 64 -14.78 -25.28 11.91
CA TRP A 64 -16.02 -24.81 11.32
C TRP A 64 -15.78 -24.24 9.93
N ARG A 65 -16.57 -24.71 8.96
CA ARG A 65 -16.66 -24.11 7.63
C ARG A 65 -17.99 -23.38 7.52
N GLU A 66 -17.92 -22.06 7.38
CA GLU A 66 -19.05 -21.21 7.03
C GLU A 66 -19.41 -21.41 5.56
N SER A 67 -20.70 -21.42 5.23
CA SER A 67 -21.22 -21.39 3.86
C SER A 67 -22.30 -20.31 3.77
N PRO A 68 -22.42 -19.59 2.63
CA PRO A 68 -23.51 -18.64 2.40
C PRO A 68 -24.89 -19.27 2.58
N ASN A 69 -25.02 -20.55 2.25
CA ASN A 69 -26.15 -21.36 2.67
C ASN A 69 -25.87 -21.96 4.05
N SER A 70 -26.57 -21.48 5.08
CA SER A 70 -26.40 -21.87 6.47
C SER A 70 -26.59 -23.38 6.71
N ALA A 71 -27.41 -24.05 5.92
CA ALA A 71 -27.63 -25.50 6.00
C ALA A 71 -26.39 -26.33 5.59
N LEU A 72 -25.43 -25.71 4.87
CA LEU A 72 -24.18 -26.37 4.45
C LEU A 72 -22.99 -26.05 5.38
N SER A 73 -23.19 -25.15 6.35
CA SER A 73 -22.18 -24.81 7.36
C SER A 73 -22.03 -25.95 8.36
N ARG A 74 -20.79 -26.40 8.60
CA ARG A 74 -20.52 -27.59 9.42
C ARG A 74 -19.08 -27.63 9.92
N PHE A 75 -18.82 -28.48 10.91
CA PHE A 75 -17.46 -28.85 11.31
C PHE A 75 -16.87 -29.86 10.32
N GLU A 76 -15.66 -29.60 9.85
CA GLU A 76 -14.93 -30.48 8.93
C GLU A 76 -13.54 -30.83 9.49
N PRO A 77 -13.04 -32.07 9.29
CA PRO A 77 -11.73 -32.49 9.74
C PRO A 77 -10.61 -31.57 9.26
N VAL A 78 -9.66 -31.32 10.16
CA VAL A 78 -8.39 -30.62 9.86
C VAL A 78 -7.19 -31.47 10.24
N ALA A 79 -7.28 -32.25 11.31
CA ALA A 79 -6.27 -33.23 11.68
C ALA A 79 -6.91 -34.41 12.42
N SER A 80 -6.31 -35.59 12.35
CA SER A 80 -6.76 -36.75 13.12
C SER A 80 -5.60 -37.68 13.44
N GLY A 81 -5.71 -38.49 14.49
CA GLY A 81 -4.77 -39.56 14.78
C GLY A 81 -5.29 -40.49 15.87
N THR A 82 -4.40 -41.31 16.39
CA THR A 82 -4.67 -42.22 17.51
C THR A 82 -3.82 -41.83 18.70
N VAL A 83 -4.44 -41.68 19.87
CA VAL A 83 -3.73 -41.54 21.15
C VAL A 83 -3.70 -42.88 21.85
N VAL A 84 -2.58 -43.15 22.52
CA VAL A 84 -2.41 -44.27 23.44
C VAL A 84 -2.33 -43.70 24.86
N LEU A 85 -3.15 -44.24 25.74
CA LEU A 85 -3.29 -43.85 27.12
C LEU A 85 -2.51 -44.80 28.02
N GLY A 86 -1.87 -44.26 29.05
CA GLY A 86 -1.20 -45.05 30.07
C GLY A 86 0.09 -44.40 30.57
N ALA A 87 0.89 -45.20 31.28
CA ALA A 87 2.19 -44.76 31.74
C ALA A 87 3.13 -44.46 30.58
N ALA A 88 4.05 -43.52 30.81
CA ALA A 88 5.14 -43.26 29.89
C ALA A 88 5.98 -44.52 29.68
N GLN A 89 6.49 -44.69 28.46
CA GLN A 89 7.44 -45.74 28.15
C GLN A 89 8.82 -45.42 28.77
N ALA A 90 9.75 -46.38 28.72
CA ALA A 90 11.13 -46.12 29.14
C ALA A 90 11.79 -45.09 28.21
N GLN A 91 12.57 -44.16 28.79
CA GLN A 91 13.29 -43.13 28.03
C GLN A 91 14.35 -43.77 27.12
N PRO A 92 14.38 -43.43 25.81
CA PRO A 92 15.45 -43.87 24.93
C PRO A 92 16.74 -43.10 25.22
N GLN A 93 17.85 -43.63 24.71
CA GLN A 93 19.10 -42.90 24.70
C GLN A 93 19.04 -41.74 23.69
N PRO A 94 19.69 -40.60 23.98
CA PRO A 94 19.91 -39.56 22.98
C PRO A 94 20.61 -40.11 21.73
N PHE A 95 20.29 -39.56 20.56
CA PHE A 95 21.02 -39.88 19.34
C PHE A 95 22.52 -39.61 19.47
N ALA A 96 23.32 -40.44 18.82
CA ALA A 96 24.75 -40.21 18.71
C ALA A 96 25.03 -38.84 18.07
N ALA A 97 26.05 -38.15 18.58
CA ALA A 97 26.44 -36.84 18.08
C ALA A 97 26.87 -36.91 16.61
N LEU A 98 26.44 -35.93 15.83
CA LEU A 98 26.89 -35.74 14.45
C LEU A 98 28.30 -35.14 14.43
N THR A 99 29.13 -35.60 13.50
CA THR A 99 30.57 -35.25 13.45
C THR A 99 30.88 -34.15 12.43
N ASP A 100 29.93 -33.84 11.56
CA ASP A 100 30.05 -32.94 10.40
C ASP A 100 29.22 -31.67 10.54
N LEU A 101 28.79 -31.34 11.76
CA LEU A 101 27.94 -30.18 12.04
C LEU A 101 28.67 -28.85 11.82
N ILE A 102 28.04 -27.97 11.04
CA ILE A 102 28.46 -26.58 10.87
C ILE A 102 27.45 -25.62 11.49
N ASP A 103 27.95 -24.54 12.08
CA ASP A 103 27.11 -23.44 12.55
C ASP A 103 26.40 -22.77 11.36
N VAL A 104 25.10 -22.50 11.53
CA VAL A 104 24.31 -21.76 10.55
C VAL A 104 23.71 -20.51 11.20
N ALA A 105 23.44 -19.50 10.38
CA ALA A 105 22.81 -18.28 10.85
C ALA A 105 21.42 -18.56 11.45
N ASP A 106 20.97 -17.68 12.36
CA ASP A 106 19.63 -17.72 12.91
C ASP A 106 18.57 -17.79 11.77
N PRO A 107 17.72 -18.84 11.73
CA PRO A 107 16.73 -19.02 10.68
C PRO A 107 15.67 -17.92 10.63
N TYR A 108 15.39 -17.25 11.77
CA TYR A 108 14.44 -16.14 11.82
C TYR A 108 15.01 -14.87 11.18
N SER A 109 16.28 -14.57 11.48
CA SER A 109 16.98 -13.40 10.94
C SER A 109 17.39 -13.57 9.48
N SER A 110 17.73 -14.79 9.05
CA SER A 110 18.10 -15.11 7.66
C SER A 110 16.92 -15.25 6.69
N GLY A 111 15.69 -15.35 7.20
CA GLY A 111 14.48 -15.55 6.38
C GLY A 111 14.30 -16.98 5.87
N ALA A 112 14.97 -17.95 6.50
CA ALA A 112 14.73 -19.38 6.28
C ALA A 112 13.39 -19.82 6.90
N LEU A 113 13.01 -19.19 8.02
CA LEU A 113 11.72 -19.36 8.68
C LEU A 113 10.98 -18.03 8.79
N PHE A 114 9.65 -18.09 8.76
CA PHE A 114 8.76 -16.92 8.82
C PHE A 114 7.96 -16.82 10.13
N HIS A 115 8.38 -17.55 11.16
CA HIS A 115 7.72 -17.58 12.45
C HIS A 115 7.76 -16.21 13.14
N GLY A 116 6.61 -15.75 13.61
CA GLY A 116 6.50 -14.52 14.38
C GLY A 116 7.19 -14.62 15.75
N PRO A 117 7.46 -13.48 16.43
CA PRO A 117 8.30 -13.44 17.63
C PRO A 117 7.89 -14.41 18.75
N ALA A 118 6.59 -14.68 18.92
CA ALA A 118 6.10 -15.61 19.92
C ALA A 118 6.65 -17.03 19.78
N PHE A 119 6.94 -17.47 18.54
CA PHE A 119 7.43 -18.82 18.21
C PHE A 119 8.97 -18.91 18.16
N GLN A 120 9.71 -17.85 18.50
CA GLN A 120 11.17 -17.79 18.32
C GLN A 120 11.94 -18.31 19.54
N TYR A 121 11.86 -19.63 19.79
CA TYR A 121 12.54 -20.29 20.92
C TYR A 121 14.02 -20.63 20.65
N LEU A 122 14.42 -20.76 19.38
CA LEU A 122 15.75 -21.20 18.98
C LEU A 122 16.82 -20.14 19.31
N THR A 123 17.97 -20.60 19.82
CA THR A 123 19.12 -19.75 20.18
C THR A 123 20.41 -20.12 19.44
N SER A 124 20.57 -21.38 19.04
CA SER A 124 21.66 -21.80 18.15
C SER A 124 21.24 -22.99 17.31
N LEU A 125 21.83 -23.09 16.12
CA LEU A 125 21.55 -24.16 15.16
C LEU A 125 22.83 -24.58 14.47
N LYS A 126 23.03 -25.90 14.41
CA LYS A 126 24.04 -26.53 13.58
C LYS A 126 23.39 -27.55 12.65
N ILE A 127 23.85 -27.61 11.41
CA ILE A 127 23.33 -28.53 10.39
C ILE A 127 24.51 -29.31 9.80
N GLY A 128 24.32 -30.61 9.59
CA GLY A 128 25.24 -31.50 8.89
C GLY A 128 24.58 -32.11 7.64
N ALA A 129 25.23 -33.12 7.06
CA ALA A 129 24.79 -33.76 5.82
C ALA A 129 23.60 -34.71 6.00
N ASN A 130 23.24 -35.13 7.22
CA ASN A 130 22.10 -36.03 7.46
C ASN A 130 21.26 -35.68 8.69
N GLY A 131 21.42 -34.46 9.24
CA GLY A 131 20.71 -34.05 10.43
C GLY A 131 21.12 -32.68 10.96
N SER A 132 20.57 -32.32 12.12
CA SER A 132 20.84 -31.05 12.79
C SER A 132 20.85 -31.21 14.31
N SER A 133 21.55 -30.28 14.98
CA SER A 133 21.49 -30.08 16.43
C SER A 133 21.11 -28.63 16.69
N ALA A 134 20.01 -28.41 17.40
CA ALA A 134 19.53 -27.08 17.77
C ALA A 134 19.43 -26.92 19.29
N ILE A 135 19.60 -25.69 19.76
CA ILE A 135 19.35 -25.32 21.14
C ILE A 135 18.13 -24.41 21.20
N LEU A 136 17.16 -24.76 22.03
CA LEU A 136 16.00 -23.95 22.35
C LEU A 136 16.10 -23.44 23.79
N GLN A 137 15.52 -22.27 24.04
CA GLN A 137 15.32 -21.72 25.38
C GLN A 137 13.81 -21.69 25.67
N ALA A 138 13.34 -22.47 26.66
CA ALA A 138 11.92 -22.71 26.90
C ALA A 138 11.12 -21.46 27.28
N ASP A 139 11.76 -20.52 27.95
CA ASP A 139 11.18 -19.26 28.43
C ASP A 139 11.39 -18.07 27.48
N LYS A 140 11.91 -18.31 26.27
CA LYS A 140 12.15 -17.25 25.27
C LYS A 140 10.89 -16.87 24.48
N GLY A 141 10.09 -17.85 24.09
CA GLY A 141 8.86 -17.63 23.33
C GLY A 141 7.65 -17.36 24.23
N SER A 142 6.55 -16.90 23.61
CA SER A 142 5.33 -16.48 24.31
C SER A 142 4.06 -17.19 23.82
N VAL A 143 4.21 -18.29 23.08
CA VAL A 143 3.06 -19.13 22.69
C VAL A 143 2.37 -19.68 23.94
N PRO A 144 1.03 -19.67 24.03
CA PRO A 144 0.32 -20.31 25.13
C PRO A 144 0.73 -21.77 25.29
N ARG A 145 1.00 -22.22 26.52
CA ARG A 145 1.57 -23.55 26.79
C ARG A 145 0.77 -24.69 26.14
N GLY A 146 -0.53 -24.83 26.42
CA GLY A 146 -1.27 -26.03 26.00
C GLY A 146 -0.88 -27.27 26.82
N SER A 147 -1.25 -28.46 26.35
CA SER A 147 -1.02 -29.74 27.06
C SER A 147 0.40 -30.30 26.86
N LEU A 148 0.99 -30.08 25.69
CA LEU A 148 2.33 -30.56 25.30
C LEU A 148 3.37 -29.44 25.23
N ASN A 149 3.06 -28.21 25.63
CA ASN A 149 3.87 -27.03 25.32
C ASN A 149 3.96 -26.80 23.80
N GLN A 150 2.86 -26.38 23.18
CA GLN A 150 2.71 -26.29 21.72
C GLN A 150 3.77 -25.38 21.06
N GLY A 151 4.27 -24.36 21.76
CA GLY A 151 5.35 -23.50 21.27
C GLY A 151 6.68 -24.23 21.17
N LEU A 152 7.06 -24.98 22.22
CA LEU A 152 8.27 -25.81 22.20
C LEU A 152 8.16 -26.97 21.22
N LEU A 153 6.98 -27.59 21.14
CA LEU A 153 6.73 -28.70 20.23
C LEU A 153 6.89 -28.26 18.77
N ASP A 154 6.36 -27.10 18.42
CA ASP A 154 6.56 -26.49 17.11
C ASP A 154 8.04 -26.13 16.87
N ALA A 155 8.68 -25.52 17.88
CA ALA A 155 10.07 -25.11 17.79
C ALA A 155 11.07 -26.27 17.65
N ALA A 156 10.70 -27.49 18.05
CA ALA A 156 11.49 -28.68 17.79
C ALA A 156 11.67 -28.96 16.28
N THR A 157 10.83 -28.38 15.41
CA THR A 157 10.95 -28.50 13.94
C THR A 157 11.77 -27.37 13.32
N HIS A 158 12.15 -26.33 14.06
CA HIS A 158 12.81 -25.14 13.52
C HIS A 158 14.27 -25.37 13.12
N GLY A 159 14.89 -26.46 13.57
CA GLY A 159 16.24 -26.84 13.16
C GLY A 159 16.32 -27.56 11.81
N LEU A 160 15.16 -27.93 11.24
CA LEU A 160 15.08 -28.63 9.97
C LEU A 160 15.27 -27.65 8.80
N PRO A 161 16.08 -27.98 7.77
CA PRO A 161 16.26 -27.13 6.60
C PRO A 161 15.08 -27.30 5.63
N HIS A 162 13.88 -26.89 6.03
CA HIS A 162 12.62 -27.04 5.27
C HIS A 162 12.74 -26.60 3.80
N ASP A 163 13.43 -25.48 3.56
CA ASP A 163 13.68 -24.93 2.22
C ASP A 163 15.06 -25.32 1.68
N GLU A 164 15.64 -26.44 2.12
CA GLU A 164 16.99 -26.90 1.74
C GLU A 164 17.19 -28.41 2.04
N LEU A 165 16.11 -29.20 2.09
CA LEU A 165 16.16 -30.64 2.41
C LEU A 165 17.01 -31.48 1.45
N SER A 166 17.27 -30.96 0.23
CA SER A 166 18.23 -31.54 -0.71
C SER A 166 19.65 -31.67 -0.14
N ARG A 167 19.97 -30.94 0.95
CA ARG A 167 21.20 -31.11 1.73
C ARG A 167 21.29 -32.47 2.41
N TRP A 168 20.16 -33.10 2.72
CA TRP A 168 20.10 -34.39 3.42
C TRP A 168 19.88 -35.58 2.50
N SER A 169 19.38 -35.33 1.28
CA SER A 169 19.30 -36.36 0.24
C SER A 169 19.29 -35.72 -1.15
N ASP A 170 20.14 -36.22 -2.02
CA ASP A 170 20.20 -35.90 -3.46
C ASP A 170 18.93 -36.27 -4.24
N ARG A 171 18.08 -37.14 -3.66
CA ARG A 171 16.75 -37.49 -4.18
C ARG A 171 15.71 -36.37 -4.01
N ILE A 172 15.98 -35.38 -3.15
CA ILE A 172 15.07 -34.25 -2.93
C ILE A 172 15.47 -33.10 -3.87
N PRO A 173 14.58 -32.64 -4.76
CA PRO A 173 14.86 -31.51 -5.64
C PRO A 173 15.18 -30.21 -4.88
N GLY A 174 15.96 -29.31 -5.49
CA GLY A 174 16.31 -28.02 -4.87
C GLY A 174 15.20 -26.96 -4.92
N ASP A 175 14.16 -27.17 -5.73
CA ASP A 175 13.06 -26.22 -6.01
C ASP A 175 11.78 -26.49 -5.20
N VAL A 176 11.84 -27.42 -4.25
CA VAL A 176 10.75 -27.76 -3.34
C VAL A 176 11.02 -27.29 -1.92
N VAL A 177 9.96 -27.17 -1.13
CA VAL A 177 9.99 -26.86 0.29
C VAL A 177 9.19 -27.93 1.05
N GLY A 178 9.72 -28.37 2.19
CA GLY A 178 9.07 -29.30 3.09
C GLY A 178 8.10 -28.60 4.04
N TYR A 179 6.96 -29.24 4.28
CA TYR A 179 6.00 -28.82 5.29
C TYR A 179 5.49 -30.02 6.09
N PRO A 180 5.32 -29.89 7.42
CA PRO A 180 4.76 -30.94 8.27
C PRO A 180 3.43 -31.49 7.73
N TYR A 181 3.39 -32.80 7.47
CA TYR A 181 2.25 -33.47 6.86
C TYR A 181 1.62 -34.53 7.77
N ARG A 182 2.47 -35.32 8.44
CA ARG A 182 2.05 -36.41 9.32
C ARG A 182 3.07 -36.66 10.43
N ILE A 183 2.60 -37.07 11.62
CA ILE A 183 3.43 -37.71 12.64
C ILE A 183 3.13 -39.21 12.62
N LYS A 184 4.11 -40.04 12.27
CA LYS A 184 3.91 -41.51 12.33
C LYS A 184 3.81 -41.97 13.77
N GLN A 185 4.69 -41.44 14.61
CA GLN A 185 4.70 -41.70 16.03
C GLN A 185 5.30 -40.53 16.79
N LEU A 186 4.71 -40.18 17.93
CA LEU A 186 5.27 -39.28 18.94
C LEU A 186 5.15 -39.93 20.30
N ASN A 187 6.25 -40.02 21.03
CA ASN A 187 6.30 -40.59 22.37
C ASN A 187 6.59 -39.51 23.40
N ARG A 188 5.78 -39.45 24.46
CA ARG A 188 5.99 -38.54 25.59
C ARG A 188 6.54 -39.34 26.77
N TYR A 189 7.77 -39.04 27.17
CA TYR A 189 8.44 -39.66 28.30
C TYR A 189 8.37 -38.82 29.57
N ALA A 190 8.40 -37.50 29.40
CA ALA A 190 8.30 -36.52 30.48
C ALA A 190 7.60 -35.24 29.96
N ALA A 191 7.18 -34.37 30.88
CA ALA A 191 6.64 -33.06 30.52
C ALA A 191 7.75 -32.15 30.00
N LEU A 192 7.47 -31.36 28.95
CA LEU A 192 8.37 -30.30 28.52
C LEU A 192 8.40 -29.18 29.57
N PRO A 193 9.58 -28.62 29.89
CA PRO A 193 9.71 -27.61 30.94
C PRO A 193 9.12 -26.26 30.50
N ASP A 194 8.91 -25.36 31.48
CA ASP A 194 8.56 -23.95 31.23
C ASP A 194 9.80 -23.06 31.08
N HIS A 195 10.95 -23.49 31.62
CA HIS A 195 12.18 -22.71 31.67
C HIS A 195 13.39 -23.59 31.36
N GLY A 196 14.47 -22.95 30.91
CA GLY A 196 15.76 -23.60 30.72
C GLY A 196 16.03 -24.06 29.30
N GLN A 197 17.21 -24.66 29.13
CA GLN A 197 17.74 -25.04 27.83
C GLN A 197 17.27 -26.44 27.42
N LEU A 198 16.93 -26.59 26.14
CA LEU A 198 16.60 -27.87 25.50
C LEU A 198 17.51 -28.09 24.30
N ARG A 199 18.03 -29.30 24.16
CA ARG A 199 18.75 -29.75 22.96
C ARG A 199 17.78 -30.52 22.07
N ILE A 200 17.73 -30.15 20.79
CA ILE A 200 16.92 -30.82 19.77
C ILE A 200 17.87 -31.50 18.80
N GLU A 201 17.70 -32.81 18.63
CA GLU A 201 18.45 -33.59 17.65
C GLU A 201 17.49 -34.05 16.56
N ALA A 202 17.82 -33.78 15.29
CA ALA A 202 17.05 -34.28 14.16
C ALA A 202 17.93 -35.12 13.22
N ARG A 203 17.37 -36.19 12.66
CA ARG A 203 18.03 -37.10 11.71
C ARG A 203 17.12 -37.35 10.52
N PHE A 204 17.70 -37.34 9.32
CA PHE A 204 16.99 -37.81 8.13
C PHE A 204 16.78 -39.32 8.21
N ALA A 205 15.52 -39.75 8.11
CA ALA A 205 15.08 -41.12 8.31
C ALA A 205 14.56 -41.80 7.02
N GLY A 206 14.91 -41.26 5.85
CA GLY A 206 14.47 -41.76 4.56
C GLY A 206 13.12 -41.18 4.14
N PHE A 207 12.26 -41.99 3.52
CA PHE A 207 10.99 -41.56 2.93
C PHE A 207 9.83 -42.46 3.35
N ASP A 208 8.63 -41.90 3.48
CA ASP A 208 7.39 -42.63 3.73
C ASP A 208 6.79 -43.08 2.39
N GLY A 209 7.34 -44.16 1.83
CA GLY A 209 6.91 -44.73 0.55
C GLY A 209 7.49 -43.99 -0.66
N GLU A 210 7.02 -42.77 -0.91
CA GLU A 210 7.43 -41.94 -2.06
C GLU A 210 8.40 -40.82 -1.66
N ASP A 211 9.27 -40.40 -2.58
CA ASP A 211 10.28 -39.35 -2.38
C ASP A 211 9.67 -37.99 -1.99
N ARG A 212 8.40 -37.77 -2.31
CA ARG A 212 7.64 -36.58 -1.90
C ARG A 212 7.42 -36.49 -0.38
N PHE A 213 7.64 -37.58 0.36
CA PHE A 213 7.35 -37.68 1.79
C PHE A 213 8.60 -38.00 2.63
N PRO A 214 9.58 -37.07 2.75
CA PRO A 214 10.75 -37.29 3.60
C PRO A 214 10.36 -37.46 5.07
N MET A 215 11.06 -38.38 5.74
CA MET A 215 10.90 -38.69 7.17
C MET A 215 12.06 -38.14 7.98
N LEU A 216 11.74 -37.59 9.16
CA LEU A 216 12.67 -36.90 10.02
C LEU A 216 12.43 -37.38 11.46
N ASP A 217 13.45 -37.98 12.07
CA ASP A 217 13.41 -38.40 13.47
C ASP A 217 13.93 -37.30 14.37
N ILE A 218 13.14 -36.89 15.37
CA ILE A 218 13.43 -35.73 16.23
C ILE A 218 13.35 -36.14 17.70
N GLN A 219 14.35 -35.73 18.49
CA GLN A 219 14.37 -35.88 19.94
C GLN A 219 14.47 -34.52 20.64
N VAL A 220 13.69 -34.34 21.70
CA VAL A 220 13.75 -33.20 22.61
C VAL A 220 14.41 -33.64 23.92
N ILE A 221 15.55 -33.04 24.25
CA ILE A 221 16.47 -33.52 25.28
C ILE A 221 16.73 -32.42 26.32
N GLN A 222 16.69 -32.79 27.60
CA GLN A 222 17.14 -31.97 28.73
C GLN A 222 18.05 -32.80 29.63
N ASP A 223 19.22 -32.28 30.01
CA ASP A 223 20.18 -32.98 30.89
C ASP A 223 20.47 -34.43 30.45
N ASP A 224 20.67 -34.61 29.13
CA ASP A 224 20.86 -35.91 28.45
C ASP A 224 19.74 -36.93 28.61
N LYS A 225 18.54 -36.49 29.03
CA LYS A 225 17.32 -37.29 29.06
C LYS A 225 16.38 -36.87 27.93
N VAL A 226 15.91 -37.84 27.15
CA VAL A 226 14.90 -37.62 26.12
C VAL A 226 13.55 -37.41 26.80
N LEU A 227 12.96 -36.23 26.64
CA LEU A 227 11.64 -35.90 27.18
C LEU A 227 10.52 -36.31 26.22
N LEU A 228 10.78 -36.17 24.93
CA LEU A 228 9.85 -36.44 23.85
C LEU A 228 10.63 -36.82 22.59
N ASP A 229 10.12 -37.76 21.80
CA ASP A 229 10.58 -38.00 20.43
C ASP A 229 9.42 -38.13 19.46
N PHE A 230 9.70 -37.91 18.18
CA PHE A 230 8.74 -38.14 17.13
C PHE A 230 9.38 -38.36 15.76
N ARG A 231 8.66 -39.11 14.92
CA ARG A 231 8.93 -39.24 13.48
C ARG A 231 7.97 -38.37 12.70
N LEU A 232 8.49 -37.26 12.20
CA LEU A 232 7.79 -36.32 11.32
C LEU A 232 7.90 -36.79 9.87
N VAL A 233 6.81 -36.71 9.14
CA VAL A 233 6.75 -36.80 7.68
C VAL A 233 6.40 -35.43 7.16
N GLU A 234 7.22 -34.91 6.25
CA GLU A 234 6.90 -33.68 5.51
C GLU A 234 6.36 -34.00 4.14
N VAL A 235 5.60 -33.08 3.55
CA VAL A 235 5.21 -33.12 2.14
C VAL A 235 6.04 -32.09 1.38
N LEU A 236 6.67 -32.51 0.29
CA LEU A 236 7.38 -31.62 -0.61
C LEU A 236 6.40 -30.89 -1.53
N LEU A 237 6.47 -29.56 -1.53
CA LEU A 237 5.66 -28.66 -2.36
C LEU A 237 6.57 -27.77 -3.21
N PRO A 238 6.19 -27.46 -4.46
CA PRO A 238 6.96 -26.55 -5.30
C PRO A 238 7.01 -25.17 -4.66
N ARG A 239 8.17 -24.51 -4.71
CA ARG A 239 8.32 -23.12 -4.24
C ARG A 239 7.61 -22.11 -5.13
N GLY A 240 7.49 -22.44 -6.41
CA GLY A 240 7.10 -21.48 -7.45
C GLY A 240 8.08 -20.30 -7.57
N PRO A 241 7.83 -19.36 -8.48
CA PRO A 241 8.76 -18.27 -8.77
C PRO A 241 9.13 -17.42 -7.54
N ILE A 242 8.13 -17.01 -6.74
CA ILE A 242 8.36 -16.20 -5.54
C ILE A 242 9.11 -16.98 -4.45
N GLY A 243 8.76 -18.24 -4.24
CA GLY A 243 9.39 -19.06 -3.20
C GLY A 243 10.86 -19.37 -3.50
N SER A 244 11.23 -19.42 -4.79
CA SER A 244 12.59 -19.67 -5.26
C SER A 244 13.50 -18.43 -5.23
N ALA A 245 12.94 -17.24 -4.99
CA ALA A 245 13.74 -16.02 -4.85
C ALA A 245 14.68 -16.08 -3.62
N PRO A 246 15.83 -15.38 -3.65
CA PRO A 246 16.74 -15.30 -2.50
C PRO A 246 16.00 -14.87 -1.22
N ARG A 247 16.32 -15.50 -0.08
CA ARG A 247 15.57 -15.35 1.19
C ARG A 247 15.35 -13.88 1.59
N GLU A 248 16.40 -13.04 1.48
CA GLU A 248 16.32 -11.62 1.80
C GLU A 248 15.34 -10.87 0.88
N GLN A 249 15.48 -11.05 -0.43
CA GLN A 249 14.62 -10.44 -1.44
C GLN A 249 13.17 -10.89 -1.31
N ARG A 250 12.95 -12.20 -1.12
CA ARG A 250 11.65 -12.79 -0.85
C ARG A 250 10.99 -12.20 0.39
N ARG A 251 11.76 -11.96 1.46
CA ARG A 251 11.28 -11.30 2.68
C ARG A 251 10.90 -9.84 2.42
N SER A 252 11.74 -9.08 1.73
CA SER A 252 11.44 -7.69 1.36
C SER A 252 10.15 -7.60 0.53
N PHE A 253 9.93 -8.53 -0.40
CA PHE A 253 8.70 -8.61 -1.19
C PHE A 253 7.49 -9.00 -0.34
N LEU A 254 7.52 -10.16 0.33
CA LEU A 254 6.35 -10.73 1.02
C LEU A 254 5.98 -10.03 2.34
N ARG A 255 6.97 -9.61 3.14
CA ARG A 255 6.75 -9.02 4.47
C ARG A 255 6.70 -7.51 4.40
N ASP A 256 7.67 -6.92 3.71
CA ASP A 256 7.87 -5.46 3.72
C ASP A 256 7.12 -4.78 2.57
N HIS A 257 6.49 -5.57 1.68
CA HIS A 257 5.79 -5.10 0.48
C HIS A 257 6.65 -4.12 -0.34
N GLN A 258 7.95 -4.40 -0.43
CA GLN A 258 8.87 -3.65 -1.28
C GLN A 258 8.85 -4.21 -2.69
N TYR A 259 8.97 -3.31 -3.67
CA TYR A 259 9.21 -3.74 -5.04
C TYR A 259 10.60 -4.37 -5.12
N VAL A 260 10.66 -5.60 -5.59
CA VAL A 260 11.91 -6.28 -5.89
C VAL A 260 11.87 -6.65 -7.38
N PRO A 261 12.84 -6.18 -8.19
CA PRO A 261 12.95 -6.61 -9.58
C PRO A 261 12.95 -8.14 -9.67
N ASP A 262 12.36 -8.66 -10.73
CA ASP A 262 12.32 -10.09 -11.06
C ASP A 262 11.54 -11.02 -10.11
N ILE A 263 11.04 -10.53 -8.96
CA ILE A 263 10.09 -11.30 -8.13
C ILE A 263 8.67 -11.06 -8.64
N ALA A 264 8.13 -12.08 -9.31
CA ALA A 264 6.77 -12.13 -9.82
C ALA A 264 6.37 -13.58 -10.15
N LEU A 265 5.07 -13.84 -10.31
CA LEU A 265 4.56 -15.07 -10.90
C LEU A 265 4.58 -15.03 -12.43
N SER A 266 4.33 -13.86 -13.04
CA SER A 266 4.40 -13.68 -14.49
C SER A 266 5.83 -13.58 -15.01
N SER A 267 6.03 -14.02 -16.24
CA SER A 267 7.21 -13.65 -17.03
C SER A 267 7.00 -12.26 -17.66
N PHE A 268 8.09 -11.57 -18.02
CA PHE A 268 8.04 -10.26 -18.66
C PHE A 268 9.14 -10.13 -19.71
N ASP A 269 8.78 -9.73 -20.94
CA ASP A 269 9.73 -9.58 -22.06
C ASP A 269 10.15 -8.11 -22.33
N GLY A 270 9.81 -7.19 -21.43
CA GLY A 270 10.01 -5.74 -21.60
C GLY A 270 8.76 -4.99 -22.07
N THR A 271 7.82 -5.71 -22.70
CA THR A 271 6.59 -5.14 -23.26
C THR A 271 5.32 -5.82 -22.76
N THR A 272 5.36 -7.14 -22.56
CA THR A 272 4.20 -7.95 -22.22
C THR A 272 4.51 -8.81 -21.00
N SER A 273 3.58 -8.84 -20.05
CA SER A 273 3.59 -9.79 -18.94
C SER A 273 2.76 -11.01 -19.30
N ARG A 274 3.25 -12.23 -19.05
CA ARG A 274 2.51 -13.48 -19.30
C ARG A 274 2.44 -14.33 -18.03
N LEU A 275 1.24 -14.74 -17.64
CA LEU A 275 0.99 -15.57 -16.46
C LEU A 275 0.11 -16.76 -16.80
N SER A 276 0.62 -17.97 -16.57
CA SER A 276 -0.13 -19.20 -16.79
C SER A 276 -0.84 -19.69 -15.52
N ALA A 277 -1.96 -20.37 -15.72
CA ALA A 277 -2.73 -21.01 -14.65
C ALA A 277 -1.91 -22.10 -13.94
N GLN A 278 -0.95 -22.74 -14.64
CA GLN A 278 -0.05 -23.72 -14.04
C GLN A 278 0.87 -23.09 -12.99
N VAL A 279 1.52 -21.97 -13.32
CA VAL A 279 2.40 -21.26 -12.38
C VAL A 279 1.60 -20.76 -11.18
N MET A 280 0.40 -20.23 -11.43
CA MET A 280 -0.52 -19.82 -10.37
C MET A 280 -0.82 -20.97 -9.39
N ARG A 281 -1.20 -22.15 -9.90
CA ARG A 281 -1.48 -23.34 -9.08
C ARG A 281 -0.26 -23.84 -8.31
N GLN A 282 0.94 -23.74 -8.89
CA GLN A 282 2.19 -24.10 -8.23
C GLN A 282 2.55 -23.16 -7.08
N SER A 283 2.05 -21.92 -7.07
CA SER A 283 2.30 -20.95 -6.00
C SER A 283 1.16 -20.82 -5.00
N ASP A 284 -0.08 -21.14 -5.37
CA ASP A 284 -1.25 -21.09 -4.47
C ASP A 284 -1.58 -22.45 -3.81
N TRP A 285 -0.56 -23.29 -3.53
CA TRP A 285 -0.75 -24.56 -2.82
C TRP A 285 -1.27 -24.38 -1.38
N LEU A 286 -1.08 -23.20 -0.78
CA LEU A 286 -1.79 -22.74 0.39
C LEU A 286 -2.94 -21.86 -0.09
N PRO A 287 -4.20 -22.35 -0.11
CA PRO A 287 -5.30 -21.64 -0.75
C PRO A 287 -5.45 -20.21 -0.24
N GLY A 288 -5.50 -19.26 -1.18
CA GLY A 288 -5.68 -17.83 -0.88
C GLY A 288 -4.39 -17.10 -0.51
N ASN A 289 -3.23 -17.76 -0.48
CA ASN A 289 -1.96 -17.09 -0.22
C ASN A 289 -1.62 -16.11 -1.34
N VAL A 290 -1.83 -16.47 -2.61
CA VAL A 290 -1.63 -15.53 -3.71
C VAL A 290 -2.58 -14.35 -3.58
N ALA A 291 -3.88 -14.58 -3.37
CA ALA A 291 -4.83 -13.49 -3.20
C ALA A 291 -4.43 -12.52 -2.06
N ALA A 292 -3.83 -13.04 -0.97
CA ALA A 292 -3.30 -12.23 0.11
C ALA A 292 -2.05 -11.43 -0.30
N ILE A 293 -1.07 -12.06 -0.97
CA ILE A 293 0.17 -11.40 -1.44
C ILE A 293 -0.16 -10.22 -2.37
N TYR A 294 -1.12 -10.40 -3.28
CA TYR A 294 -1.48 -9.40 -4.28
C TYR A 294 -2.60 -8.45 -3.84
N ASN A 295 -3.09 -8.59 -2.60
CA ASN A 295 -4.21 -7.82 -2.06
C ASN A 295 -5.42 -7.83 -3.01
N VAL A 296 -5.89 -9.02 -3.37
CA VAL A 296 -7.05 -9.25 -4.25
C VAL A 296 -8.30 -9.47 -3.40
N ALA A 297 -9.27 -8.59 -3.59
CA ALA A 297 -10.53 -8.60 -2.86
C ALA A 297 -11.35 -9.88 -3.17
N PRO A 298 -12.10 -10.43 -2.20
CA PRO A 298 -12.85 -11.69 -2.36
C PRO A 298 -13.69 -11.80 -3.63
N GLU A 299 -14.40 -10.72 -3.99
CA GLU A 299 -15.27 -10.61 -5.16
C GLU A 299 -14.53 -10.68 -6.51
N LYS A 300 -13.20 -10.46 -6.51
CA LYS A 300 -12.34 -10.55 -7.69
C LYS A 300 -11.59 -11.87 -7.79
N ARG A 301 -11.67 -12.75 -6.78
CA ARG A 301 -10.87 -13.99 -6.73
C ARG A 301 -11.30 -15.03 -7.77
N SER A 302 -12.51 -14.95 -8.31
CA SER A 302 -12.91 -15.78 -9.46
C SER A 302 -12.07 -15.48 -10.72
N ASP A 303 -11.47 -14.29 -10.80
CA ASP A 303 -10.61 -13.85 -11.89
C ASP A 303 -9.16 -13.61 -11.43
N LEU A 304 -8.71 -14.37 -10.41
CA LEU A 304 -7.43 -14.17 -9.75
C LEU A 304 -6.24 -14.17 -10.71
N LEU A 305 -6.28 -15.00 -11.76
CA LEU A 305 -5.22 -15.09 -12.76
C LEU A 305 -5.01 -13.74 -13.49
N ALA A 306 -6.10 -13.12 -13.95
CA ALA A 306 -6.01 -11.84 -14.66
C ALA A 306 -5.72 -10.67 -13.72
N GLU A 307 -6.28 -10.69 -12.50
CA GLU A 307 -5.99 -9.69 -11.46
C GLU A 307 -4.48 -9.65 -11.14
N VAL A 308 -3.87 -10.81 -10.91
CA VAL A 308 -2.42 -10.90 -10.62
C VAL A 308 -1.59 -10.46 -11.82
N ALA A 309 -1.90 -10.93 -13.03
CA ALA A 309 -1.15 -10.55 -14.23
C ALA A 309 -1.15 -9.02 -14.47
N GLN A 310 -2.31 -8.37 -14.30
CA GLN A 310 -2.43 -6.91 -14.45
C GLN A 310 -1.69 -6.15 -13.34
N LYS A 311 -1.87 -6.57 -12.08
CA LYS A 311 -1.16 -5.96 -10.94
C LYS A 311 0.35 -6.06 -11.10
N GLU A 312 0.88 -7.20 -11.52
CA GLU A 312 2.31 -7.38 -11.77
C GLU A 312 2.83 -6.59 -12.98
N HIS A 313 2.03 -6.44 -14.03
CA HIS A 313 2.39 -5.62 -15.18
C HIS A 313 2.60 -4.16 -14.75
N VAL A 314 1.61 -3.58 -14.08
CA VAL A 314 1.69 -2.18 -13.65
C VAL A 314 2.69 -1.99 -12.52
N ALA A 315 2.84 -2.94 -11.60
CA ALA A 315 3.88 -2.93 -10.58
C ALA A 315 5.29 -2.74 -11.16
N ARG A 316 5.61 -3.46 -12.24
CA ARG A 316 6.90 -3.31 -12.95
C ARG A 316 7.05 -1.95 -13.61
N ARG A 317 5.99 -1.40 -14.21
CA ARG A 317 6.01 -0.06 -14.84
C ARG A 317 6.15 1.06 -13.81
N ALA A 318 5.53 0.91 -12.64
CA ALA A 318 5.50 1.91 -11.60
C ALA A 318 6.59 1.73 -10.53
N PHE A 319 7.36 0.63 -10.58
CA PHE A 319 8.39 0.24 -9.61
C PHE A 319 7.85 0.16 -8.17
N VAL A 320 6.68 -0.45 -8.01
CA VAL A 320 5.99 -0.63 -6.70
C VAL A 320 5.57 -2.06 -6.51
N HIS A 321 5.34 -2.47 -5.26
CA HIS A 321 4.83 -3.81 -4.98
C HIS A 321 3.40 -3.99 -5.52
N PRO A 322 3.08 -5.14 -6.14
CA PRO A 322 1.80 -5.34 -6.83
C PRO A 322 0.57 -5.30 -5.94
N SER A 323 0.71 -5.49 -4.62
CA SER A 323 -0.39 -5.29 -3.65
C SER A 323 -0.92 -3.85 -3.59
N THR A 324 -0.14 -2.88 -4.09
CA THR A 324 -0.48 -1.45 -4.11
C THR A 324 -1.16 -1.00 -5.40
N ILE A 325 -1.36 -1.93 -6.34
CA ILE A 325 -2.05 -1.66 -7.61
C ILE A 325 -3.54 -1.92 -7.45
N THR A 326 -4.34 -0.96 -7.89
CA THR A 326 -5.80 -1.06 -7.98
C THR A 326 -6.21 -1.20 -9.44
N ILE A 327 -6.97 -2.24 -9.76
CA ILE A 327 -7.58 -2.41 -11.08
C ILE A 327 -8.90 -1.63 -11.11
N VAL A 328 -9.07 -0.83 -12.16
CA VAL A 328 -10.27 -0.02 -12.43
C VAL A 328 -10.82 -0.36 -13.81
N ALA A 329 -12.02 0.10 -14.15
CA ALA A 329 -12.68 -0.29 -15.40
C ALA A 329 -11.86 -0.01 -16.67
N GLU A 330 -11.08 1.09 -16.67
CA GLU A 330 -10.31 1.55 -17.84
C GLU A 330 -8.82 1.14 -17.80
N GLY A 331 -8.40 0.34 -16.81
CA GLY A 331 -7.01 -0.06 -16.64
C GLY A 331 -6.61 -0.22 -15.18
N ALA A 332 -5.49 0.35 -14.77
CA ALA A 332 -5.00 0.22 -13.40
C ALA A 332 -4.21 1.45 -12.92
N THR A 333 -4.21 1.65 -11.61
CA THR A 333 -3.54 2.79 -10.94
C THR A 333 -2.65 2.28 -9.81
N ALA A 334 -1.49 2.89 -9.63
CA ALA A 334 -0.62 2.64 -8.49
C ALA A 334 -0.95 3.60 -7.34
N ALA A 335 -1.00 3.13 -6.09
CA ALA A 335 -1.32 3.97 -4.93
C ALA A 335 -0.38 5.18 -4.76
N ILE A 336 0.89 5.06 -5.18
CA ILE A 336 1.88 6.15 -5.18
C ILE A 336 1.54 7.27 -6.17
N ARG A 337 0.78 6.99 -7.23
CA ARG A 337 0.42 7.93 -8.30
C ARG A 337 -1.08 7.84 -8.58
N PRO A 338 -1.94 8.32 -7.66
CA PRO A 338 -3.38 8.10 -7.71
C PRO A 338 -4.06 8.71 -8.95
N LEU A 339 -3.43 9.68 -9.62
CA LEU A 339 -3.96 10.32 -10.82
C LEU A 339 -3.31 9.81 -12.12
N ARG A 340 -2.54 8.72 -12.08
CA ARG A 340 -1.94 8.10 -13.27
C ARG A 340 -2.61 6.77 -13.58
N LEU A 341 -3.29 6.71 -14.72
CA LEU A 341 -3.94 5.52 -15.24
C LEU A 341 -3.04 4.82 -16.27
N HIS A 342 -2.76 3.55 -16.01
CA HIS A 342 -2.16 2.64 -16.96
C HIS A 342 -3.28 1.93 -17.71
N GLN A 343 -3.50 2.29 -18.98
CA GLN A 343 -4.46 1.61 -19.84
C GLN A 343 -3.85 0.28 -20.30
N LEU A 344 -4.61 -0.81 -20.16
CA LEU A 344 -4.09 -2.16 -20.38
C LEU A 344 -4.84 -2.86 -21.51
N THR A 345 -4.11 -3.59 -22.34
CA THR A 345 -4.67 -4.63 -23.21
C THR A 345 -4.47 -5.97 -22.52
N VAL A 346 -5.57 -6.66 -22.25
CA VAL A 346 -5.58 -7.97 -21.58
C VAL A 346 -6.07 -9.01 -22.58
N THR A 347 -5.19 -9.94 -22.95
CA THR A 347 -5.54 -11.08 -23.80
C THR A 347 -5.63 -12.33 -22.95
N ARG A 348 -6.71 -13.09 -23.13
CA ARG A 348 -6.99 -14.31 -22.38
C ARG A 348 -6.98 -15.50 -23.33
N ASP A 349 -6.20 -16.50 -22.98
CA ASP A 349 -6.27 -17.84 -23.55
C ASP A 349 -6.80 -18.82 -22.47
N SER A 350 -7.03 -20.09 -22.82
CA SER A 350 -7.64 -21.08 -21.91
C SER A 350 -6.88 -21.26 -20.59
N ASP A 351 -5.55 -21.12 -20.62
CA ASP A 351 -4.66 -21.36 -19.48
C ASP A 351 -3.63 -20.23 -19.24
N GLU A 352 -3.74 -19.10 -19.94
CA GLU A 352 -2.79 -17.99 -19.84
C GLU A 352 -3.49 -16.62 -19.93
N VAL A 353 -2.95 -15.65 -19.19
CA VAL A 353 -3.27 -14.24 -19.35
C VAL A 353 -2.03 -13.46 -19.78
N GLN A 354 -2.19 -12.65 -20.83
CA GLN A 354 -1.17 -11.71 -21.29
C GLN A 354 -1.65 -10.28 -21.05
N VAL A 355 -0.75 -9.42 -20.57
CA VAL A 355 -1.03 -8.00 -20.30
C VAL A 355 0.05 -7.13 -20.93
N ALA A 356 -0.38 -6.12 -21.68
CA ALA A 356 0.48 -5.09 -22.26
C ALA A 356 -0.13 -3.70 -22.02
N ASP A 357 0.68 -2.65 -22.11
CA ASP A 357 0.18 -1.28 -22.13
C ASP A 357 -0.62 -1.06 -23.43
N ALA A 358 -1.86 -0.59 -23.34
CA ALA A 358 -2.67 -0.22 -24.50
C ALA A 358 -2.21 1.12 -25.10
N SER A 359 -1.65 1.99 -24.26
CA SER A 359 -1.18 3.33 -24.58
C SER A 359 -0.22 3.81 -23.48
N PRO A 360 0.53 4.90 -23.68
CA PRO A 360 1.27 5.55 -22.61
C PRO A 360 0.33 5.95 -21.45
N PRO A 361 0.78 5.89 -20.18
CA PRO A 361 -0.07 6.26 -19.05
C PRO A 361 -0.63 7.68 -19.16
N VAL A 362 -1.90 7.83 -18.84
CA VAL A 362 -2.64 9.10 -18.95
C VAL A 362 -3.00 9.64 -17.57
N GLN A 363 -3.23 10.94 -17.48
CA GLN A 363 -3.78 11.54 -16.27
C GLN A 363 -5.24 11.15 -16.12
N ASN A 364 -5.65 10.71 -14.93
CA ASN A 364 -7.01 10.32 -14.61
C ASN A 364 -7.56 11.18 -13.47
N LEU A 365 -8.41 12.13 -13.83
CA LEU A 365 -9.07 13.03 -12.90
C LEU A 365 -10.39 12.49 -12.36
N GLY A 366 -10.77 11.23 -12.64
CA GLY A 366 -12.05 10.66 -12.22
C GLY A 366 -12.30 10.78 -10.71
N ILE A 367 -11.29 10.57 -9.87
CA ILE A 367 -11.41 10.76 -8.41
C ILE A 367 -11.68 12.22 -8.02
N VAL A 368 -11.08 13.17 -8.74
CA VAL A 368 -11.25 14.61 -8.52
C VAL A 368 -12.64 15.05 -8.99
N ARG A 369 -13.02 14.64 -10.20
CA ARG A 369 -14.34 14.91 -10.80
C ARG A 369 -15.46 14.39 -9.90
N ASN A 370 -15.42 13.10 -9.51
CA ASN A 370 -16.44 12.49 -8.66
C ASN A 370 -16.60 13.18 -7.29
N TYR A 371 -15.50 13.66 -6.70
CA TYR A 371 -15.56 14.36 -5.42
C TYR A 371 -16.28 15.71 -5.55
N TRP A 372 -15.91 16.51 -6.54
CA TRP A 372 -16.47 17.85 -6.73
C TRP A 372 -17.88 17.83 -7.34
N GLU A 373 -18.18 16.87 -8.21
CA GLU A 373 -19.54 16.62 -8.71
C GLU A 373 -20.50 16.38 -7.54
N LYS A 374 -20.11 15.50 -6.60
CA LYS A 374 -20.89 15.25 -5.38
C LYS A 374 -21.00 16.48 -4.48
N HIS A 375 -19.95 17.30 -4.41
CA HIS A 375 -19.94 18.49 -3.56
C HIS A 375 -20.88 19.58 -4.08
N PHE A 376 -20.77 19.93 -5.36
CA PHE A 376 -21.57 21.00 -5.96
C PHE A 376 -22.97 20.54 -6.36
N ASN A 377 -23.10 19.32 -6.89
CA ASN A 377 -24.38 18.72 -7.25
C ASN A 377 -25.26 19.61 -8.15
N VAL A 378 -24.63 20.33 -9.08
CA VAL A 378 -25.31 21.23 -10.04
C VAL A 378 -25.37 20.67 -11.47
N GLY A 379 -24.88 19.43 -11.66
CA GLY A 379 -24.65 18.83 -12.97
C GLY A 379 -23.40 19.40 -13.65
N GLU A 380 -23.24 19.07 -14.94
CA GLU A 380 -22.15 19.62 -15.76
C GLU A 380 -22.26 21.14 -15.87
N TRP A 381 -21.14 21.83 -15.67
CA TRP A 381 -21.07 23.29 -15.65
C TRP A 381 -19.65 23.77 -16.00
N PRO A 382 -19.49 25.00 -16.51
CA PRO A 382 -18.29 25.42 -17.25
C PRO A 382 -17.06 25.64 -16.35
N VAL A 383 -17.25 25.74 -15.04
CA VAL A 383 -16.15 25.86 -14.07
C VAL A 383 -15.35 24.56 -13.97
N GLU A 384 -15.99 23.41 -14.17
CA GLU A 384 -15.31 22.12 -14.25
C GLU A 384 -14.37 22.06 -15.44
N ASP A 385 -14.82 22.51 -16.61
CA ASP A 385 -13.98 22.63 -17.80
C ASP A 385 -12.76 23.53 -17.51
N ILE A 386 -12.97 24.70 -16.89
CA ILE A 386 -11.88 25.62 -16.56
C ILE A 386 -10.86 24.95 -15.63
N TYR A 387 -11.30 24.42 -14.49
CA TYR A 387 -10.36 23.90 -13.48
C TYR A 387 -9.72 22.58 -13.88
N TYR A 388 -10.47 21.63 -14.44
CA TYR A 388 -9.90 20.36 -14.88
C TYR A 388 -9.01 20.54 -16.10
N GLY A 389 -9.34 21.45 -17.02
CA GLY A 389 -8.45 21.80 -18.14
C GLY A 389 -7.12 22.39 -17.66
N LEU A 390 -7.15 23.26 -16.65
CA LEU A 390 -5.92 23.79 -16.05
C LEU A 390 -5.10 22.72 -15.32
N VAL A 391 -5.75 21.77 -14.63
CA VAL A 391 -5.04 20.60 -14.06
C VAL A 391 -4.39 19.77 -15.16
N GLU A 392 -5.14 19.44 -16.21
CA GLU A 392 -4.66 18.66 -17.36
C GLU A 392 -3.51 19.35 -18.10
N ARG A 393 -3.49 20.69 -18.13
CA ARG A 393 -2.42 21.50 -18.73
C ARG A 393 -1.17 21.54 -17.86
N PHE A 394 -1.32 21.93 -16.60
CA PHE A 394 -0.20 22.40 -15.77
C PHE A 394 0.24 21.41 -14.69
N VAL A 395 -0.56 20.39 -14.37
CA VAL A 395 -0.17 19.34 -13.42
C VAL A 395 0.33 18.13 -14.21
N GLY A 396 1.54 17.69 -13.89
CA GLY A 396 2.13 16.44 -14.36
C GLY A 396 1.64 15.28 -13.51
N ASP A 397 2.50 14.82 -12.62
CA ASP A 397 2.24 13.73 -11.69
C ASP A 397 1.84 14.25 -10.30
N VAL A 398 1.06 13.44 -9.58
CA VAL A 398 0.78 13.65 -8.15
C VAL A 398 1.30 12.43 -7.42
N VAL A 399 2.34 12.61 -6.61
CA VAL A 399 3.10 11.52 -6.01
C VAL A 399 2.89 11.50 -4.50
N LEU A 400 2.38 10.38 -3.97
CA LEU A 400 2.26 10.13 -2.54
C LEU A 400 3.47 9.32 -2.07
N ALA A 401 4.43 9.96 -1.37
CA ALA A 401 5.66 9.30 -0.94
C ALA A 401 5.41 8.11 0.01
N ASP A 402 4.33 8.16 0.79
CA ASP A 402 3.86 7.07 1.65
C ASP A 402 2.33 6.96 1.57
N PRO A 403 1.80 6.20 0.58
CA PRO A 403 0.35 6.10 0.36
C PRO A 403 -0.39 5.47 1.54
N ALA A 404 0.25 4.53 2.24
CA ALA A 404 -0.34 3.86 3.39
C ALA A 404 -0.49 4.82 4.57
N ALA A 405 0.55 5.62 4.87
CA ALA A 405 0.44 6.66 5.90
C ALA A 405 -0.53 7.78 5.50
N PHE A 406 -0.58 8.17 4.23
CA PHE A 406 -1.55 9.14 3.74
C PHE A 406 -2.99 8.64 3.90
N ALA A 407 -3.26 7.37 3.60
CA ALA A 407 -4.59 6.76 3.78
C ALA A 407 -5.07 6.80 5.25
N GLN A 408 -4.15 6.71 6.23
CA GLN A 408 -4.50 6.81 7.66
C GLN A 408 -4.94 8.21 8.10
N VAL A 409 -4.66 9.25 7.30
CA VAL A 409 -5.05 10.63 7.59
C VAL A 409 -6.14 11.17 6.67
N GLN A 410 -6.60 10.39 5.70
CA GLN A 410 -7.76 10.74 4.86
C GLN A 410 -9.02 10.98 5.72
N GLY A 411 -9.80 11.99 5.36
CA GLY A 411 -10.99 12.42 6.09
C GLY A 411 -10.69 13.28 7.32
N ARG A 412 -9.41 13.45 7.72
CA ARG A 412 -9.01 14.34 8.81
C ARG A 412 -8.54 15.69 8.27
N SER A 413 -8.76 16.74 9.05
CA SER A 413 -8.13 18.04 8.84
C SER A 413 -6.60 17.91 8.91
N CYS A 414 -5.92 18.27 7.82
CA CYS A 414 -4.47 18.23 7.71
C CYS A 414 -3.92 19.63 7.39
N LEU A 415 -2.68 19.89 7.81
CA LEU A 415 -1.93 21.08 7.42
C LEU A 415 -0.91 20.72 6.33
N TYR A 416 -1.12 21.20 5.12
CA TYR A 416 -0.20 21.06 4.00
C TYR A 416 0.77 22.23 3.99
N LEU A 417 2.07 21.93 4.04
CA LEU A 417 3.13 22.93 4.01
C LEU A 417 3.97 22.74 2.75
N ALA A 418 4.04 23.77 1.91
CA ALA A 418 4.61 23.68 0.56
C ALA A 418 5.68 24.75 0.29
N ASN A 419 6.62 24.46 -0.61
CA ASN A 419 7.33 25.50 -1.36
C ASN A 419 6.38 26.21 -2.35
N HIS A 420 6.86 27.22 -3.06
CA HIS A 420 6.02 27.99 -3.99
C HIS A 420 6.81 28.42 -5.22
N GLN A 421 6.57 27.79 -6.37
CA GLN A 421 7.29 28.11 -7.61
C GLN A 421 6.50 29.11 -8.46
N VAL A 422 5.23 28.83 -8.76
CA VAL A 422 4.39 29.66 -9.65
C VAL A 422 3.00 29.97 -9.06
N GLY A 423 2.28 30.93 -9.63
CA GLY A 423 1.02 31.45 -9.07
C GLY A 423 -0.15 30.45 -9.09
N ILE A 424 -0.26 29.62 -10.13
CA ILE A 424 -1.42 28.73 -10.35
C ILE A 424 -1.52 27.57 -9.34
N GLU A 425 -0.43 27.28 -8.64
CA GLU A 425 -0.29 26.16 -7.68
C GLU A 425 -1.39 26.13 -6.62
N SER A 426 -1.67 27.28 -6.00
CA SER A 426 -2.59 27.39 -4.86
C SER A 426 -4.01 26.94 -5.21
N LEU A 427 -4.44 27.19 -6.45
CA LEU A 427 -5.76 26.80 -6.94
C LEU A 427 -5.80 25.30 -7.28
N LEU A 428 -4.86 24.84 -8.11
CA LEU A 428 -4.87 23.47 -8.61
C LEU A 428 -4.58 22.47 -7.49
N PHE A 429 -3.70 22.81 -6.55
CA PHE A 429 -3.42 21.96 -5.40
C PHE A 429 -4.68 21.76 -4.56
N SER A 430 -5.38 22.83 -4.17
CA SER A 430 -6.59 22.74 -3.34
C SER A 430 -7.70 21.93 -4.00
N LEU A 431 -7.86 22.03 -5.32
CA LEU A 431 -8.80 21.20 -6.07
C LEU A 431 -8.47 19.71 -5.96
N ILE A 432 -7.21 19.34 -6.24
CA ILE A 432 -6.76 17.95 -6.26
C ILE A 432 -6.77 17.35 -4.86
N ILE A 433 -6.16 18.06 -3.90
CA ILE A 433 -5.94 17.51 -2.56
C ILE A 433 -7.24 17.37 -1.79
N SER A 434 -8.25 18.21 -2.05
CA SER A 434 -9.57 18.06 -1.42
C SER A 434 -10.20 16.71 -1.77
N ALA A 435 -10.06 16.29 -3.04
CA ALA A 435 -10.54 14.99 -3.49
C ALA A 435 -9.70 13.83 -2.94
N LEU A 436 -8.37 13.93 -3.02
CA LEU A 436 -7.48 12.85 -2.55
C LEU A 436 -7.54 12.66 -1.03
N SER A 437 -7.64 13.75 -0.26
CA SER A 437 -7.76 13.69 1.20
C SER A 437 -9.19 13.46 1.68
N LYS A 438 -10.19 13.62 0.80
CA LYS A 438 -11.63 13.60 1.12
C LYS A 438 -12.05 14.70 2.11
N THR A 439 -11.30 15.80 2.14
CA THR A 439 -11.46 16.90 3.11
C THR A 439 -11.25 18.23 2.39
N PRO A 440 -12.23 19.15 2.37
CA PRO A 440 -12.08 20.44 1.70
C PRO A 440 -10.82 21.17 2.18
N THR A 441 -10.01 21.64 1.24
CA THR A 441 -8.75 22.31 1.55
C THR A 441 -8.81 23.78 1.15
N VAL A 442 -8.41 24.65 2.08
CA VAL A 442 -8.30 26.08 1.86
C VAL A 442 -6.83 26.48 1.74
N THR A 443 -6.49 27.23 0.70
CA THR A 443 -5.16 27.82 0.56
C THR A 443 -5.12 29.21 1.19
N LEU A 444 -4.10 29.46 2.01
CA LEU A 444 -3.84 30.77 2.56
C LEU A 444 -3.08 31.62 1.52
N ALA A 445 -3.72 32.69 1.02
CA ALA A 445 -3.16 33.61 0.04
C ALA A 445 -3.09 35.04 0.58
N LYS A 446 -2.26 35.90 0.00
CA LYS A 446 -2.14 37.31 0.41
C LYS A 446 -3.36 38.16 0.00
N ALA A 447 -3.69 39.18 0.77
CA ALA A 447 -4.82 40.07 0.54
C ALA A 447 -4.84 40.73 -0.84
N GLU A 448 -3.67 41.05 -1.39
CA GLU A 448 -3.50 41.62 -2.72
C GLU A 448 -3.97 40.66 -3.83
N HIS A 449 -4.02 39.35 -3.56
CA HIS A 449 -4.56 38.39 -4.51
C HIS A 449 -6.07 38.53 -4.70
N ARG A 450 -6.80 39.22 -3.81
CA ARG A 450 -8.24 39.47 -4.00
C ARG A 450 -8.53 40.25 -5.28
N SER A 451 -7.65 41.17 -5.67
CA SER A 451 -7.78 41.96 -6.91
C SER A 451 -6.95 41.43 -8.09
N SER A 452 -6.16 40.37 -7.87
CA SER A 452 -5.40 39.69 -8.92
C SER A 452 -6.29 38.94 -9.91
N TRP A 453 -5.71 38.48 -11.03
CA TRP A 453 -6.40 37.69 -12.05
C TRP A 453 -7.07 36.44 -11.46
N LEU A 454 -6.40 35.79 -10.49
CA LEU A 454 -6.86 34.57 -9.83
C LEU A 454 -8.04 34.86 -8.90
N GLY A 455 -7.97 35.93 -8.09
CA GLY A 455 -9.07 36.36 -7.24
C GLY A 455 -10.32 36.71 -8.05
N LYS A 456 -10.14 37.41 -9.18
CA LYS A 456 -11.23 37.72 -10.12
C LYS A 456 -11.81 36.48 -10.78
N LEU A 457 -10.97 35.50 -11.15
CA LEU A 457 -11.43 34.23 -11.73
C LEU A 457 -12.28 33.45 -10.73
N ILE A 458 -11.82 33.31 -9.48
CA ILE A 458 -12.54 32.61 -8.43
C ILE A 458 -13.89 33.27 -8.14
N ALA A 459 -13.90 34.60 -7.96
CA ALA A 459 -15.13 35.36 -7.73
C ALA A 459 -16.12 35.20 -8.89
N HIS A 460 -15.63 35.21 -10.13
CA HIS A 460 -16.47 34.97 -11.30
C HIS A 460 -17.00 33.53 -11.32
N ASN A 461 -16.14 32.52 -11.16
CA ASN A 461 -16.53 31.10 -11.21
C ASN A 461 -17.62 30.76 -10.19
N PHE A 462 -17.51 31.26 -8.96
CA PHE A 462 -18.52 31.01 -7.93
C PHE A 462 -19.70 32.00 -7.94
N SER A 463 -19.77 32.91 -8.92
CA SER A 463 -21.00 33.65 -9.24
C SER A 463 -21.94 32.86 -10.16
N TYR A 464 -21.55 31.66 -10.59
CA TYR A 464 -22.39 30.81 -11.44
C TYR A 464 -23.71 30.44 -10.74
N PRO A 465 -24.86 30.55 -11.41
CA PRO A 465 -26.17 30.33 -10.79
C PRO A 465 -26.34 28.93 -10.18
N GLY A 466 -26.71 28.91 -8.89
CA GLY A 466 -26.99 27.68 -8.14
C GLY A 466 -25.79 27.09 -7.39
N VAL A 467 -24.64 27.76 -7.40
CA VAL A 467 -23.41 27.31 -6.75
C VAL A 467 -23.07 28.17 -5.54
N VAL A 468 -22.50 27.54 -4.51
CA VAL A 468 -21.96 28.20 -3.32
C VAL A 468 -20.44 28.04 -3.32
N ASP A 469 -19.70 29.12 -3.07
CA ASP A 469 -18.24 29.08 -2.96
C ASP A 469 -17.83 28.17 -1.78
N PRO A 470 -17.02 27.11 -2.02
CA PRO A 470 -16.51 26.24 -0.96
C PRO A 470 -15.49 26.95 -0.03
N GLY A 471 -15.03 28.14 -0.41
CA GLY A 471 -14.03 28.91 0.32
C GLY A 471 -12.65 28.27 0.20
N VAL A 472 -12.24 27.91 -1.02
CA VAL A 472 -10.94 27.26 -1.32
C VAL A 472 -9.73 28.19 -1.19
N ILE A 473 -9.94 29.51 -1.07
CA ILE A 473 -8.89 30.48 -0.78
C ILE A 473 -9.33 31.42 0.34
N THR A 474 -8.46 31.64 1.32
CA THR A 474 -8.61 32.69 2.35
C THR A 474 -7.47 33.69 2.23
N PHE A 475 -7.81 34.98 2.36
CA PHE A 475 -6.87 36.08 2.15
C PHE A 475 -6.36 36.64 3.49
N PHE A 476 -5.06 36.93 3.59
CA PHE A 476 -4.44 37.57 4.76
C PHE A 476 -3.55 38.76 4.41
N ASP A 477 -3.52 39.76 5.29
CA ASP A 477 -2.63 40.91 5.17
C ASP A 477 -1.29 40.58 5.87
N ARG A 478 -0.16 40.77 5.19
CA ARG A 478 1.16 40.47 5.77
C ARG A 478 1.69 41.61 6.62
N ASP A 479 1.27 42.84 6.35
CA ASP A 479 1.83 44.03 7.00
C ASP A 479 1.21 44.25 8.40
N ASP A 480 0.17 43.49 8.72
CA ASP A 480 -0.43 43.37 10.05
C ASP A 480 -0.08 42.03 10.72
N LYS A 481 0.84 42.05 11.70
CA LYS A 481 1.23 40.85 12.48
C LYS A 481 0.10 40.32 13.37
N GLU A 482 -0.83 41.17 13.82
CA GLU A 482 -1.99 40.72 14.60
C GLU A 482 -2.98 39.98 13.71
N SER A 483 -3.09 40.37 12.43
CA SER A 483 -3.92 39.67 11.46
C SER A 483 -3.50 38.21 11.24
N LEU A 484 -2.20 37.90 11.24
CA LEU A 484 -1.70 36.53 11.06
C LEU A 484 -2.12 35.63 12.23
N LEU A 485 -1.97 36.10 13.47
CA LEU A 485 -2.39 35.34 14.66
C LEU A 485 -3.91 35.13 14.68
N ARG A 486 -4.68 36.15 14.31
CA ARG A 486 -6.14 36.04 14.17
C ARG A 486 -6.51 35.00 13.12
N ILE A 487 -5.92 35.05 11.94
CA ILE A 487 -6.22 34.12 10.84
C ILE A 487 -5.77 32.71 11.18
N VAL A 488 -4.62 32.53 11.83
CA VAL A 488 -4.22 31.22 12.38
C VAL A 488 -5.25 30.70 13.37
N GLY A 489 -5.79 31.56 14.24
CA GLY A 489 -6.87 31.21 15.17
C GLY A 489 -8.15 30.79 14.44
N GLU A 490 -8.59 31.58 13.46
CA GLU A 490 -9.77 31.30 12.63
C GLU A 490 -9.61 29.99 11.84
N LEU A 491 -8.46 29.78 11.20
CA LEU A 491 -8.12 28.54 10.50
C LEU A 491 -8.07 27.36 11.46
N GLY A 492 -7.42 27.50 12.61
CA GLY A 492 -7.37 26.45 13.64
C GLY A 492 -8.77 26.03 14.12
N GLN A 493 -9.68 26.99 14.30
CA GLN A 493 -11.08 26.69 14.64
C GLN A 493 -11.80 26.01 13.47
N ALA A 494 -11.65 26.49 12.23
CA ALA A 494 -12.25 25.88 11.05
C ALA A 494 -11.77 24.43 10.83
N MET A 495 -10.48 24.18 11.05
CA MET A 495 -9.90 22.83 10.99
C MET A 495 -10.46 21.92 12.10
N LYS A 496 -10.64 22.44 13.32
CA LYS A 496 -11.15 21.68 14.47
C LYS A 496 -12.66 21.38 14.37
N GLN A 497 -13.46 22.33 13.91
CA GLN A 497 -14.93 22.25 13.92
C GLN A 497 -15.51 21.76 12.59
N GLY A 498 -14.91 22.15 11.46
CA GLY A 498 -15.53 22.05 10.13
C GLY A 498 -14.92 21.01 9.20
N GLY A 499 -13.94 20.22 9.66
CA GLY A 499 -13.27 19.23 8.81
C GLY A 499 -12.64 19.88 7.56
N LYS A 500 -11.99 21.04 7.72
CA LYS A 500 -11.22 21.69 6.66
C LYS A 500 -9.74 21.43 6.83
N SER A 501 -9.04 21.22 5.73
CA SER A 501 -7.57 21.22 5.68
C SER A 501 -7.06 22.59 5.24
N VAL A 502 -5.81 22.89 5.56
CA VAL A 502 -5.18 24.19 5.22
C VAL A 502 -3.91 23.94 4.44
N MET A 503 -3.69 24.69 3.36
CA MET A 503 -2.43 24.75 2.62
C MET A 503 -1.73 26.09 2.88
N VAL A 504 -0.44 26.03 3.19
CA VAL A 504 0.42 27.20 3.38
C VAL A 504 1.70 27.07 2.56
N HIS A 505 1.96 28.07 1.71
CA HIS A 505 3.26 28.26 1.10
C HIS A 505 4.21 28.93 2.11
N VAL A 506 5.18 28.17 2.62
CA VAL A 506 5.84 28.47 3.90
C VAL A 506 6.77 29.69 3.90
N GLU A 507 7.31 30.05 2.74
CA GLU A 507 8.18 31.23 2.57
C GLU A 507 7.38 32.51 2.30
N GLY A 508 6.06 32.40 2.09
CA GLY A 508 5.17 33.54 1.86
C GLY A 508 5.45 34.30 0.56
N THR A 509 6.29 33.77 -0.32
CA THR A 509 6.61 34.36 -1.62
C THR A 509 7.02 33.28 -2.61
N ARG A 510 6.79 33.53 -3.90
CA ARG A 510 7.23 32.64 -4.98
C ARG A 510 8.74 32.73 -5.18
N SER A 511 9.35 31.58 -5.44
CA SER A 511 10.74 31.43 -5.88
C SER A 511 10.92 32.00 -7.30
N LEU A 512 12.19 32.20 -7.68
CA LEU A 512 12.57 32.63 -9.05
C LEU A 512 13.32 31.53 -9.82
N ALA A 513 13.74 30.46 -9.14
CA ALA A 513 14.41 29.31 -9.71
C ALA A 513 13.94 28.02 -9.03
N CYS A 514 14.07 26.88 -9.71
CA CYS A 514 13.61 25.59 -9.21
C CYS A 514 14.50 24.98 -8.10
N ARG A 515 15.81 25.27 -8.12
CA ARG A 515 16.78 24.69 -7.17
C ARG A 515 16.93 25.45 -5.86
N THR A 516 15.96 26.32 -5.53
CA THR A 516 15.97 27.05 -4.25
C THR A 516 15.33 26.18 -3.16
N PRO A 517 16.10 25.71 -2.16
CA PRO A 517 15.53 24.96 -1.04
C PRO A 517 14.66 25.86 -0.16
N VAL A 518 13.68 25.27 0.50
CA VAL A 518 12.98 25.94 1.60
C VAL A 518 13.98 26.09 2.75
N ILE A 519 14.24 27.31 3.18
CA ILE A 519 15.16 27.60 4.30
C ILE A 519 14.48 28.30 5.48
N LYS A 520 13.28 28.87 5.26
CA LYS A 520 12.56 29.67 6.25
C LYS A 520 11.09 29.28 6.29
N MET A 521 10.54 29.22 7.50
CA MET A 521 9.10 29.11 7.76
C MET A 521 8.78 29.63 9.16
N SER A 522 7.53 30.06 9.37
CA SER A 522 6.99 30.41 10.69
C SER A 522 6.63 29.15 11.48
N SER A 523 7.02 29.09 12.76
CA SER A 523 6.64 27.97 13.65
C SER A 523 5.17 28.02 14.05
N THR A 524 4.51 29.18 13.93
CA THR A 524 3.12 29.39 14.33
C THR A 524 2.15 28.38 13.68
N PHE A 525 2.40 27.98 12.43
CA PHE A 525 1.59 26.96 11.77
C PHE A 525 1.80 25.55 12.33
N ILE A 526 3.04 25.23 12.75
CA ILE A 526 3.32 23.98 13.46
C ILE A 526 2.61 23.99 14.81
N ASP A 527 2.71 25.10 15.55
CA ASP A 527 2.05 25.25 16.85
C ASP A 527 0.53 25.13 16.73
N MET A 528 -0.07 25.72 15.70
CA MET A 528 -1.49 25.55 15.37
C MET A 528 -1.85 24.09 15.12
N ALA A 529 -1.10 23.39 14.26
CA ALA A 529 -1.36 21.99 13.94
C ALA A 529 -1.27 21.09 15.18
N LEU A 530 -0.27 21.32 16.05
CA LEU A 530 -0.14 20.62 17.32
C LEU A 530 -1.31 20.90 18.26
N ALA A 531 -1.74 22.16 18.39
CA ALA A 531 -2.82 22.56 19.28
C ALA A 531 -4.17 21.92 18.92
N ILE A 532 -4.40 21.62 17.64
CA ILE A 532 -5.64 20.99 17.16
C ILE A 532 -5.50 19.50 16.85
N GLY A 533 -4.30 18.92 17.01
CA GLY A 533 -4.04 17.51 16.70
C GLY A 533 -4.11 17.19 15.19
N ALA A 534 -3.81 18.15 14.32
CA ALA A 534 -3.79 17.97 12.87
C ALA A 534 -2.42 17.48 12.37
N PRO A 535 -2.34 16.38 11.60
CA PRO A 535 -1.12 15.98 10.92
C PRO A 535 -0.59 17.06 9.97
N ILE A 536 0.73 17.18 9.90
CA ILE A 536 1.41 18.04 8.92
C ILE A 536 1.85 17.20 7.74
N ILE A 537 1.46 17.59 6.53
CA ILE A 537 1.87 16.92 5.29
C ILE A 537 2.84 17.84 4.55
N PRO A 538 4.14 17.49 4.50
CA PRO A 538 5.12 18.20 3.68
C PRO A 538 4.76 18.07 2.20
N VAL A 539 4.87 19.16 1.44
CA VAL A 539 4.59 19.20 0.01
C VAL A 539 5.77 19.85 -0.72
N ARG A 540 6.13 19.30 -1.88
CA ARG A 540 7.06 19.94 -2.81
C ARG A 540 6.50 19.96 -4.22
N LEU A 541 6.43 21.15 -4.78
CA LEU A 541 6.03 21.46 -6.14
C LEU A 541 7.30 21.60 -6.96
N VAL A 542 7.42 20.79 -8.03
CA VAL A 542 8.69 20.55 -8.73
C VAL A 542 8.52 20.81 -10.22
N GLY A 543 9.54 21.42 -10.83
CA GLY A 543 9.66 21.53 -12.29
C GLY A 543 8.94 22.71 -12.93
N GLY A 544 8.39 23.64 -12.14
CA GLY A 544 7.67 24.81 -12.64
C GLY A 544 8.57 26.00 -12.99
N LEU A 545 9.84 25.98 -12.58
CA LEU A 545 10.78 27.09 -12.78
C LEU A 545 12.08 26.63 -13.46
N PRO A 546 12.78 27.54 -14.16
CA PRO A 546 14.10 27.25 -14.70
C PRO A 546 15.18 27.17 -13.60
N VAL A 547 16.35 26.65 -13.97
CA VAL A 547 17.52 26.62 -13.08
C VAL A 547 18.10 28.02 -12.87
N THR A 548 18.20 28.80 -13.95
CA THR A 548 18.61 30.21 -13.89
C THR A 548 17.46 31.05 -13.35
N PRO A 549 17.66 31.88 -12.32
CA PRO A 549 16.59 32.71 -11.77
C PRO A 549 15.94 33.61 -12.81
N LEU A 550 14.60 33.65 -12.80
CA LEU A 550 13.82 34.62 -13.56
C LEU A 550 13.94 36.02 -12.96
N GLU A 551 13.76 37.04 -13.79
CA GLU A 551 13.71 38.44 -13.33
C GLU A 551 12.43 38.74 -12.55
N GLN A 552 11.33 38.06 -12.89
CA GLN A 552 10.01 38.27 -12.32
C GLN A 552 9.35 36.93 -12.00
N ARG A 553 8.42 36.95 -11.03
CA ARG A 553 7.61 35.79 -10.66
C ARG A 553 6.55 35.55 -11.72
N THR A 554 6.33 34.29 -12.07
CA THR A 554 5.36 33.90 -13.09
C THR A 554 4.10 33.28 -12.48
N GLU A 555 2.99 33.38 -13.20
CA GLU A 555 1.73 32.76 -12.83
C GLU A 555 1.68 31.28 -13.25
N PHE A 556 2.31 30.93 -14.37
CA PHE A 556 2.35 29.58 -14.94
C PHE A 556 3.77 28.99 -14.95
N PRO A 557 3.89 27.66 -15.06
CA PRO A 557 5.17 26.97 -15.25
C PRO A 557 5.97 27.52 -16.43
N PHE A 558 7.29 27.50 -16.31
CA PHE A 558 8.22 27.94 -17.34
C PHE A 558 7.93 27.27 -18.70
N GLY A 559 7.84 28.08 -19.76
CA GLY A 559 7.51 27.59 -21.10
C GLY A 559 6.13 26.94 -21.22
N PHE A 560 5.20 27.25 -20.29
CA PHE A 560 3.91 26.57 -20.15
C PHE A 560 4.02 25.04 -20.01
N GLY A 561 5.10 24.58 -19.36
CA GLY A 561 5.28 23.18 -19.00
C GLY A 561 4.35 22.74 -17.86
N ARG A 562 4.70 21.62 -17.24
CA ARG A 562 3.95 21.02 -16.12
C ARG A 562 4.70 21.16 -14.79
N GLN A 563 4.01 20.82 -13.71
CA GLN A 563 4.60 20.63 -12.38
C GLN A 563 4.17 19.30 -11.77
N ASP A 564 5.11 18.63 -11.12
CA ASP A 564 4.82 17.44 -10.32
C ASP A 564 4.60 17.83 -8.86
N TYR A 565 3.56 17.28 -8.25
CA TYR A 565 3.18 17.55 -6.86
C TYR A 565 3.56 16.36 -5.99
N TRP A 566 4.55 16.55 -5.13
CA TRP A 566 5.02 15.52 -4.21
C TRP A 566 4.46 15.76 -2.82
N LEU A 567 3.78 14.76 -2.27
CA LEU A 567 3.23 14.77 -0.93
C LEU A 567 4.02 13.79 -0.06
N GLY A 568 4.59 14.31 1.01
CA GLY A 568 5.40 13.54 1.95
C GLY A 568 4.57 12.69 2.91
N LYS A 569 5.27 11.82 3.63
CA LYS A 569 4.69 11.09 4.77
C LYS A 569 4.11 12.10 5.77
N PRO A 570 2.85 11.92 6.22
CA PRO A 570 2.27 12.73 7.29
C PRO A 570 3.15 12.70 8.54
N LEU A 571 3.47 13.87 9.08
CA LEU A 571 4.16 14.06 10.34
C LEU A 571 3.09 14.21 11.44
N LEU A 572 3.03 13.24 12.34
CA LEU A 572 1.95 13.18 13.33
C LEU A 572 2.23 14.16 14.50
N PRO A 573 1.18 14.81 15.05
CA PRO A 573 1.35 15.75 16.17
C PRO A 573 2.08 15.15 17.37
N GLU A 574 1.76 13.90 17.73
CA GLU A 574 2.37 13.15 18.84
C GLU A 574 3.85 12.83 18.61
N GLU A 575 4.30 12.77 17.37
CA GLU A 575 5.72 12.58 17.01
C GLU A 575 6.46 13.91 17.11
N LEU A 576 5.89 14.98 16.54
CA LEU A 576 6.49 16.30 16.55
C LEU A 576 6.51 16.93 17.95
N ALA A 577 5.50 16.68 18.78
CA ALA A 577 5.44 17.20 20.15
C ALA A 577 6.61 16.74 21.03
N LYS A 578 7.21 15.58 20.73
CA LYS A 578 8.39 15.03 21.43
C LYS A 578 9.68 15.80 21.13
N LEU A 579 9.72 16.54 20.03
CA LEU A 579 10.90 17.31 19.62
C LEU A 579 10.89 18.71 20.24
N PRO A 580 12.06 19.30 20.55
CA PRO A 580 12.19 20.73 20.83
C PRO A 580 11.72 21.60 19.64
N LEU A 581 11.30 22.84 19.93
CA LEU A 581 10.71 23.74 18.91
C LEU A 581 11.58 23.92 17.66
N LYS A 582 12.90 24.11 17.84
CA LYS A 582 13.86 24.26 16.75
C LYS A 582 13.89 23.01 15.85
N GLU A 583 13.97 21.84 16.48
CA GLU A 583 14.05 20.55 15.78
C GLU A 583 12.74 20.21 15.06
N ARG A 584 11.57 20.62 15.57
CA ARG A 584 10.29 20.47 14.87
C ARG A 584 10.32 21.15 13.50
N LYS A 585 10.77 22.42 13.49
CA LYS A 585 10.88 23.20 12.26
C LYS A 585 11.88 22.59 11.29
N GLU A 586 13.06 22.20 11.77
CA GLU A 586 14.09 21.55 10.95
C GLU A 586 13.58 20.23 10.36
N ARG A 587 12.84 19.44 11.14
CA ARG A 587 12.24 18.18 10.70
C ARG A 587 11.23 18.37 9.56
N VAL A 588 10.38 19.40 9.63
CA VAL A 588 9.39 19.72 8.59
C VAL A 588 10.07 20.24 7.33
N ILE A 589 11.03 21.16 7.46
CA ILE A 589 11.81 21.68 6.32
C ILE A 589 12.58 20.56 5.61
N ALA A 590 13.28 19.72 6.38
CA ALA A 590 14.00 18.57 5.84
C ALA A 590 13.06 17.61 5.11
N ALA A 591 11.86 17.37 5.65
CA ALA A 591 10.86 16.53 5.01
C ALA A 591 10.40 17.09 3.66
N MET A 592 10.14 18.40 3.55
CA MET A 592 9.76 19.04 2.28
C MET A 592 10.90 18.97 1.26
N ASN A 593 12.11 19.37 1.65
CA ASN A 593 13.26 19.43 0.74
C ASN A 593 13.72 18.05 0.25
N ALA A 594 13.41 16.98 0.98
CA ALA A 594 13.73 15.61 0.58
C ALA A 594 12.74 14.99 -0.41
N LEU A 595 11.63 15.66 -0.74
CA LEU A 595 10.62 15.14 -1.67
C LEU A 595 11.05 15.32 -3.12
N GLY A 596 10.67 14.38 -3.98
CA GLY A 596 10.93 14.46 -5.42
C GLY A 596 12.41 14.34 -5.79
N PRO A 597 12.82 14.84 -6.97
CA PRO A 597 14.21 14.79 -7.37
C PRO A 597 15.10 15.59 -6.42
N ASP A 598 16.35 15.16 -6.31
CA ASP A 598 17.38 15.92 -5.60
C ASP A 598 17.42 17.37 -6.11
N LEU A 599 17.48 18.33 -5.18
CA LEU A 599 17.48 19.77 -5.48
C LEU A 599 18.54 20.16 -6.51
N SER A 600 19.73 19.54 -6.47
CA SER A 600 20.81 19.83 -7.42
C SER A 600 20.53 19.32 -8.83
N ARG A 601 19.58 18.40 -8.98
CA ARG A 601 19.19 17.75 -10.24
C ARG A 601 17.84 18.23 -10.76
N GLU A 602 17.09 19.01 -9.99
CA GLU A 602 15.82 19.58 -10.46
C GLU A 602 16.04 20.42 -11.72
N THR A 603 15.16 20.25 -12.69
CA THR A 603 15.11 21.03 -13.95
C THR A 603 13.64 21.31 -14.26
N PRO A 604 13.32 22.37 -15.01
CA PRO A 604 11.95 22.59 -15.45
C PRO A 604 11.46 21.38 -16.25
N LEU A 605 10.18 21.00 -16.07
CA LEU A 605 9.57 20.01 -16.94
C LEU A 605 9.44 20.58 -18.36
N PRO A 606 9.39 19.74 -19.41
CA PRO A 606 9.29 20.20 -20.79
C PRO A 606 8.15 21.19 -21.00
N GLY A 607 8.45 22.32 -21.66
CA GLY A 607 7.47 23.30 -22.08
C GLY A 607 6.66 22.87 -23.30
N ASP A 608 5.67 23.68 -23.67
CA ASP A 608 4.84 23.50 -24.87
C ASP A 608 4.98 24.75 -25.77
N GLU A 609 5.92 24.70 -26.72
CA GLU A 609 6.20 25.81 -27.63
C GLU A 609 5.00 26.16 -28.51
N ARG A 610 4.21 25.15 -28.92
CA ARG A 610 3.00 25.36 -29.72
C ARG A 610 1.98 26.13 -28.89
N PHE A 611 1.70 25.69 -27.67
CA PHE A 611 0.77 26.39 -26.78
C PHE A 611 1.26 27.81 -26.47
N SER A 612 2.57 28.00 -26.24
CA SER A 612 3.17 29.31 -26.05
C SER A 612 2.90 30.27 -27.22
N ALA A 613 3.13 29.80 -28.45
CA ALA A 613 2.85 30.57 -29.66
C ALA A 613 1.36 30.90 -29.81
N GLU A 614 0.48 29.96 -29.47
CA GLU A 614 -0.97 30.18 -29.54
C GLU A 614 -1.48 31.20 -28.52
N VAL A 615 -0.95 31.17 -27.29
CA VAL A 615 -1.24 32.16 -26.25
C VAL A 615 -0.76 33.54 -26.69
N ALA A 616 0.48 33.64 -27.19
CA ALA A 616 1.03 34.89 -27.69
C ALA A 616 0.24 35.45 -28.88
N ALA A 617 -0.19 34.59 -29.82
CA ALA A 617 -1.01 34.99 -30.95
C ALA A 617 -2.40 35.48 -30.53
N TRP A 618 -3.02 34.84 -29.53
CA TRP A 618 -4.30 35.29 -29.00
C TRP A 618 -4.17 36.64 -28.28
N HIS A 619 -3.16 36.79 -27.42
CA HIS A 619 -2.82 38.05 -26.77
C HIS A 619 -2.62 39.17 -27.79
N ALA A 620 -1.81 38.94 -28.83
CA ALA A 620 -1.50 39.94 -29.84
C ALA A 620 -2.73 40.36 -30.68
N SER A 621 -3.59 39.40 -31.04
CA SER A 621 -4.76 39.68 -31.89
C SER A 621 -5.92 40.31 -31.12
N THR A 622 -6.10 39.96 -29.85
CA THR A 622 -7.27 40.37 -29.07
C THR A 622 -7.00 41.43 -28.00
N GLY A 623 -5.75 41.54 -27.55
CA GLY A 623 -5.36 42.36 -26.39
C GLY A 623 -5.81 41.78 -25.04
N ALA A 624 -6.30 40.52 -24.98
CA ALA A 624 -6.56 39.83 -23.72
C ALA A 624 -5.25 39.72 -22.92
N CYS A 625 -5.27 39.74 -21.58
CA CYS A 625 -4.05 39.54 -20.80
C CYS A 625 -3.49 38.11 -20.98
N GLU A 626 -2.23 37.87 -20.60
CA GLU A 626 -1.60 36.56 -20.75
C GLU A 626 -2.40 35.46 -20.05
N GLU A 627 -2.88 35.71 -18.84
CA GLU A 627 -3.64 34.74 -18.05
C GLU A 627 -4.99 34.39 -18.70
N ASP A 628 -5.66 35.37 -19.27
CA ASP A 628 -6.93 35.16 -19.98
C ASP A 628 -6.72 34.45 -21.33
N ALA A 629 -5.62 34.73 -22.02
CA ALA A 629 -5.22 34.00 -23.21
C ALA A 629 -4.89 32.53 -22.90
N VAL A 630 -4.19 32.26 -21.80
CA VAL A 630 -3.91 30.90 -21.31
C VAL A 630 -5.21 30.17 -20.97
N LEU A 631 -6.14 30.80 -20.25
CA LEU A 631 -7.43 30.22 -19.92
C LEU A 631 -8.22 29.85 -21.18
N PHE A 632 -8.35 30.79 -22.12
CA PHE A 632 -9.06 30.54 -23.37
C PHE A 632 -8.42 29.41 -24.18
N LYS A 633 -7.11 29.42 -24.34
CA LYS A 633 -6.40 28.39 -25.11
C LYS A 633 -6.44 27.03 -24.44
N THR A 634 -6.43 26.98 -23.11
CA THR A 634 -6.64 25.74 -22.37
C THR A 634 -8.02 25.15 -22.66
N LEU A 635 -9.08 25.96 -22.62
CA LEU A 635 -10.45 25.54 -22.94
C LEU A 635 -10.58 25.10 -24.41
N ALA A 636 -9.96 25.83 -25.34
CA ALA A 636 -10.04 25.55 -26.77
C ALA A 636 -9.39 24.22 -27.19
N GLU A 637 -8.47 23.68 -26.39
CA GLU A 637 -7.80 22.39 -26.64
C GLU A 637 -8.51 21.19 -26.00
N GLN A 638 -9.57 21.42 -25.20
CA GLN A 638 -10.31 20.32 -24.59
C GLN A 638 -10.98 19.46 -25.64
N GLN A 639 -10.89 18.14 -25.47
CA GLN A 639 -11.46 17.19 -26.42
C GLN A 639 -13.00 17.18 -26.34
N ASN A 640 -13.54 17.22 -25.12
CA ASN A 640 -14.98 17.12 -24.87
C ASN A 640 -15.48 18.18 -23.87
N PRO A 641 -15.37 19.48 -24.17
CA PRO A 641 -15.86 20.53 -23.29
C PRO A 641 -17.39 20.52 -23.19
N GLY A 642 -17.93 21.06 -22.10
CA GLY A 642 -19.37 21.23 -21.90
C GLY A 642 -20.02 22.17 -22.90
N ALA A 643 -21.36 22.16 -22.95
CA ALA A 643 -22.13 22.89 -23.97
C ALA A 643 -21.85 24.40 -23.97
N GLU A 644 -21.70 25.02 -22.80
CA GLU A 644 -21.42 26.44 -22.67
C GLU A 644 -20.00 26.81 -23.13
N ILE A 645 -19.01 25.99 -22.81
CA ILE A 645 -17.64 26.18 -23.30
C ILE A 645 -17.56 25.93 -24.81
N LYS A 646 -18.29 24.95 -25.35
CA LYS A 646 -18.45 24.76 -26.81
C LYS A 646 -19.01 26.01 -27.47
N ALA A 647 -20.03 26.64 -26.88
CA ALA A 647 -20.61 27.87 -27.39
C ALA A 647 -19.61 29.04 -27.34
N LEU A 648 -18.84 29.17 -26.26
CA LEU A 648 -17.77 30.17 -26.14
C LEU A 648 -16.68 29.98 -27.21
N ILE A 649 -16.22 28.75 -27.43
CA ILE A 649 -15.24 28.42 -28.47
C ILE A 649 -15.80 28.70 -29.88
N ALA A 650 -17.06 28.35 -30.13
CA ALA A 650 -17.73 28.62 -31.39
C ALA A 650 -17.84 30.12 -31.66
N GLY A 651 -18.24 30.90 -30.64
CA GLY A 651 -18.32 32.35 -30.71
C GLY A 651 -16.96 33.01 -30.98
N ALA A 652 -15.89 32.44 -30.42
CA ALA A 652 -14.54 32.91 -30.71
C ALA A 652 -14.14 32.69 -32.18
N ARG A 653 -14.54 31.54 -32.76
CA ARG A 653 -14.27 31.18 -34.16
C ARG A 653 -15.10 31.99 -35.15
N SER A 654 -16.36 32.28 -34.82
CA SER A 654 -17.26 33.09 -35.66
C SER A 654 -17.03 34.59 -35.54
N GLY A 655 -16.27 35.04 -34.54
CA GLY A 655 -16.03 36.45 -34.25
C GLY A 655 -17.12 37.12 -33.40
N GLU A 656 -18.13 36.37 -32.94
CA GLU A 656 -19.22 36.88 -32.12
C GLU A 656 -19.87 35.80 -31.25
N LEU A 657 -20.10 36.12 -29.97
CA LEU A 657 -20.94 35.36 -29.04
C LEU A 657 -22.18 36.19 -28.68
N THR A 658 -23.37 35.63 -28.91
CA THR A 658 -24.64 36.23 -28.45
C THR A 658 -25.09 35.55 -27.17
N VAL A 659 -25.39 36.34 -26.14
CA VAL A 659 -25.94 35.86 -24.87
C VAL A 659 -27.36 36.37 -24.66
N THR A 660 -28.14 35.63 -23.87
CA THR A 660 -29.55 35.93 -23.55
C THR A 660 -29.66 36.48 -22.13
N ALA A 661 -30.83 36.97 -21.73
CA ALA A 661 -31.08 37.44 -20.37
C ALA A 661 -31.02 36.32 -19.28
N ASP A 662 -30.88 35.06 -19.68
CA ASP A 662 -30.68 33.95 -18.73
C ASP A 662 -29.39 34.16 -17.89
N PRO A 663 -29.43 34.00 -16.55
CA PRO A 663 -28.27 34.24 -15.70
C PRO A 663 -27.02 33.42 -16.03
N ARG A 664 -27.15 32.17 -16.51
CA ARG A 664 -26.00 31.34 -16.91
C ARG A 664 -25.41 31.83 -18.23
N SER A 665 -26.29 32.22 -19.15
CA SER A 665 -25.89 32.88 -20.40
C SER A 665 -25.16 34.22 -20.14
N GLN A 666 -25.63 35.02 -19.19
CA GLN A 666 -24.96 36.26 -18.78
C GLN A 666 -23.60 36.00 -18.13
N TRP A 667 -23.51 34.98 -17.27
CA TRP A 667 -22.24 34.53 -16.69
C TRP A 667 -21.23 34.17 -17.78
N LEU A 668 -21.64 33.37 -18.77
CA LEU A 668 -20.78 32.98 -19.89
C LEU A 668 -20.34 34.19 -20.72
N GLY A 669 -21.23 35.17 -20.92
CA GLY A 669 -20.90 36.42 -21.62
C GLY A 669 -19.86 37.27 -20.88
N GLN A 670 -19.92 37.33 -19.55
CA GLN A 670 -18.91 38.00 -18.74
C GLN A 670 -17.55 37.29 -18.83
N LEU A 671 -17.54 35.95 -18.80
CA LEU A 671 -16.33 35.16 -19.03
C LEU A 671 -15.77 35.44 -20.42
N ALA A 672 -16.59 35.34 -21.46
CA ALA A 672 -16.18 35.55 -22.84
C ALA A 672 -15.62 36.95 -23.06
N LYS A 673 -16.26 38.00 -22.51
CA LYS A 673 -15.76 39.39 -22.62
C LYS A 673 -14.35 39.54 -22.05
N ARG A 674 -14.06 38.81 -20.98
CA ARG A 674 -12.72 38.78 -20.38
C ARG A 674 -11.74 38.01 -21.27
N LEU A 675 -12.08 36.78 -21.66
CA LEU A 675 -11.22 35.90 -22.45
C LEU A 675 -10.95 36.39 -23.88
N PHE A 676 -11.91 37.09 -24.48
CA PHE A 676 -11.81 37.64 -25.84
C PHE A 676 -11.06 38.95 -25.91
N GLY A 677 -10.76 39.59 -24.77
CA GLY A 677 -10.03 40.85 -24.76
C GLY A 677 -10.76 42.02 -25.45
N PRO A 678 -10.18 43.22 -25.41
CA PRO A 678 -10.82 44.44 -25.91
C PRO A 678 -10.97 44.51 -27.44
N LYS A 679 -10.17 43.76 -28.20
CA LYS A 679 -10.15 43.77 -29.68
C LYS A 679 -10.61 42.45 -30.30
N GLY A 680 -10.96 41.47 -29.49
CA GLY A 680 -11.36 40.15 -29.99
C GLY A 680 -12.84 40.07 -30.36
N PRO A 681 -13.37 38.84 -30.44
CA PRO A 681 -14.76 38.58 -30.81
C PRO A 681 -15.78 39.38 -29.98
N ALA A 682 -16.86 39.84 -30.62
CA ALA A 682 -17.87 40.66 -29.97
C ALA A 682 -18.76 39.82 -29.04
N VAL A 683 -19.12 40.36 -27.87
CA VAL A 683 -20.13 39.76 -26.98
C VAL A 683 -21.38 40.63 -27.00
N LYS A 684 -22.48 40.12 -27.57
CA LYS A 684 -23.76 40.84 -27.71
C LYS A 684 -24.79 40.34 -26.70
N GLY A 685 -25.64 41.26 -26.22
CA GLY A 685 -26.72 40.94 -25.27
C GLY A 685 -26.28 40.86 -23.80
N LEU A 686 -25.04 41.24 -23.49
CA LEU A 686 -24.56 41.36 -22.12
C LEU A 686 -25.22 42.56 -21.43
N LEU A 687 -25.82 42.33 -20.26
CA LEU A 687 -26.55 43.35 -19.49
C LEU A 687 -25.65 44.21 -18.60
#